data_AF-A0A346N4G0-F1
#
_entry.id   AF-A0A346N4G0-F1
#
_cell.length_a   1.000
_cell.length_b   1.000
_cell.length_c   1.000
_cell.angle_alpha   90.00
_cell.angle_beta   90.00
_cell.angle_gamma   90.00
#
_symmetry.space_group_name_H-M   'P 1'
#
loop_
_entity.id
_entity.type
_entity.pdbx_description
1 polymer ?
#
loop_
_entity_poly.entity_id
_entity_poly.type
_entity_poly.pdbx_seq_one_letter_code
_entity_poly.pdbx_strand_id
1 'polypeptide(L)'
;MTRIRIEPSRGLIPRVAPQLLPPECAQVATNARLLSGDLEAWRQPAQIAALFKSGEIRSLHLMARQHWLHWTAAELGAGAVTVDVARGPIAGDETERTYFTGTDAPRVTDIARAIGACGGAYPCDSLLLGVPAPEAAPQLSLDGALPEASNVELLNPGAESAGTAGWIVDAGDLGVHAAGDVADLAPQAGGYFFHGGSVAETRAHQTLPMDLVGLVAGQGLSLSWWQASGAHAGQAGMSLLFLDEGDTEIGRVDAAPEASSPALQWRQRTISGQIPADAAQVRLELRCLRAGADINDGYIDSITLASQDYSQSFDGSTLSGWTTSPNDGNGNSFRRLTVDSSQGQPAPCIRYDGDSRHAFMYRNFSTQQSPRVRLQYEARAHPKSAIAALVMATSAGSAYGLRLNPGGSVSWNAMNSWTDSGTLVETVLTSAGAYAGNWLQFEIDIEMRDRNRAMASVTVRDKASGSVLADAVQTEIGVAGPYSGFNFYGNFHGRYVWLDNIGLTVVAPEPEQPDATVFVSYVQTFCNEYGEEGPPGPHSRSAQRNSNAPVTIATPVAAPPGYGITHKVLYRSATGASGTAYQFLAKIPLAQESYVDLQADTDLGGVLESQLHDLPPADLRGLLAMPNRFLAGFSKNELLLSAQGRYHAFPLDYRLATDYPIVAIGAIDASVVVLTESHPYVATGYTPDAMSMRKLEVPYACSARRSVANLKDFGIVYSSPDGLVAINGQGAPLLLTEALMTREQWQALNPASILGVAHDDRYFGFYEKSGGERGGFILDARANGFGLVFIDLWAQAAFSDALSDRLLLVIDDAVWQWEGGSTRRPYTWRSRLFQLPRPTAFACAQVRAADYEDLVLTLLADGQPYFSRAITSVTEFVLPDRVAQAGFEVELSGTSRVQSVELAEEMEELG
;
A
#
# COMPACT_ATOMS: atom_id res chain seq x y z
N MET A 1 -80.05 26.70 -31.90
CA MET A 1 -79.21 27.76 -31.32
C MET A 1 -77.86 27.15 -31.02
N THR A 2 -76.81 27.71 -31.60
CA THR A 2 -75.44 27.18 -31.53
C THR A 2 -74.55 28.21 -30.86
N ARG A 3 -73.90 27.83 -29.74
CA ARG A 3 -72.92 28.64 -29.01
C ARG A 3 -71.57 27.93 -29.00
N ILE A 4 -70.49 28.69 -29.12
CA ILE A 4 -69.12 28.22 -28.84
C ILE A 4 -68.67 28.92 -27.56
N ARG A 5 -68.23 28.15 -26.56
CA ARG A 5 -67.56 28.64 -25.35
C ARG A 5 -66.23 27.92 -25.20
N ILE A 6 -65.19 28.68 -24.91
CA ILE A 6 -63.82 28.20 -24.80
C ILE A 6 -63.22 28.74 -23.50
N GLU A 7 -62.59 27.85 -22.75
CA GLU A 7 -61.80 28.16 -21.57
C GLU A 7 -60.37 27.66 -21.85
N PRO A 8 -59.50 28.51 -22.43
CA PRO A 8 -58.20 28.11 -22.94
C PRO A 8 -57.27 27.74 -21.78
N SER A 9 -57.24 26.44 -21.45
CA SER A 9 -56.56 25.92 -20.26
C SER A 9 -55.54 24.82 -20.58
N ARG A 10 -55.46 24.35 -21.83
CA ARG A 10 -54.50 23.32 -22.27
C ARG A 10 -53.77 23.70 -23.55
N GLY A 11 -52.59 23.12 -23.70
CA GLY A 11 -51.67 23.33 -24.80
C GLY A 11 -51.98 22.44 -26.01
N LEU A 12 -50.92 22.13 -26.74
CA LEU A 12 -50.92 21.42 -28.01
C LEU A 12 -51.05 19.90 -27.82
N ILE A 13 -51.76 19.27 -28.77
CA ILE A 13 -51.70 17.82 -29.02
C ILE A 13 -51.48 17.60 -30.52
N PRO A 14 -50.27 17.84 -31.06
CA PRO A 14 -50.01 17.83 -32.50
C PRO A 14 -50.44 16.54 -33.23
N ARG A 15 -50.46 15.40 -32.53
CA ARG A 15 -50.88 14.11 -33.07
C ARG A 15 -52.36 14.05 -33.45
N VAL A 16 -53.21 14.87 -32.81
CA VAL A 16 -54.66 14.83 -32.98
C VAL A 16 -55.08 15.87 -34.00
N ALA A 17 -55.95 15.47 -34.95
CA ALA A 17 -56.47 16.38 -35.95
C ALA A 17 -57.26 17.54 -35.30
N PRO A 18 -57.20 18.76 -35.86
CA PRO A 18 -57.85 19.96 -35.31
C PRO A 18 -59.28 19.80 -34.80
N GLN A 19 -60.12 19.06 -35.52
CA GLN A 19 -61.54 18.85 -35.21
C GLN A 19 -61.80 17.82 -34.10
N LEU A 20 -60.81 17.00 -33.77
CA LEU A 20 -60.86 15.97 -32.74
C LEU A 20 -60.22 16.41 -31.41
N LEU A 21 -59.60 17.59 -31.39
CA LEU A 21 -59.04 18.15 -30.16
C LEU A 21 -60.17 18.38 -29.12
N PRO A 22 -59.87 18.18 -27.83
CA PRO A 22 -60.73 18.66 -26.76
C PRO A 22 -60.94 20.19 -26.85
N PRO A 23 -62.11 20.73 -26.43
CA PRO A 23 -62.42 22.16 -26.48
C PRO A 23 -61.38 23.08 -25.83
N GLU A 24 -60.72 22.60 -24.78
CA GLU A 24 -59.74 23.32 -23.99
C GLU A 24 -58.30 23.27 -24.56
N CYS A 25 -58.05 22.41 -25.56
CA CYS A 25 -56.74 22.22 -26.18
C CYS A 25 -56.53 23.15 -27.38
N ALA A 26 -55.26 23.40 -27.69
CA ALA A 26 -54.83 24.30 -28.73
C ALA A 26 -54.34 23.57 -29.98
N GLN A 27 -54.62 24.14 -31.16
CA GLN A 27 -53.89 23.84 -32.40
C GLN A 27 -52.57 24.61 -32.47
N VAL A 28 -52.54 25.80 -31.86
CA VAL A 28 -51.36 26.65 -31.74
C VAL A 28 -51.28 27.09 -30.28
N ALA A 29 -50.15 26.88 -29.63
CA ALA A 29 -49.86 27.45 -28.32
C ALA A 29 -48.39 27.85 -28.29
N THR A 30 -48.12 29.12 -28.55
CA THR A 30 -46.78 29.70 -28.54
C THR A 30 -46.70 30.72 -27.41
N ASN A 31 -45.72 30.59 -26.52
CA ASN A 31 -45.55 31.41 -25.32
C ASN A 31 -46.78 31.47 -24.39
N ALA A 32 -47.71 30.52 -24.53
CA ALA A 32 -48.91 30.45 -23.70
C ALA A 32 -48.57 29.88 -22.32
N ARG A 33 -48.82 30.64 -21.26
CA ARG A 33 -48.71 30.18 -19.87
C ARG A 33 -50.08 29.70 -19.42
N LEU A 34 -50.18 28.41 -19.11
CA LEU A 34 -51.47 27.73 -18.83
C LEU A 34 -51.48 27.07 -17.44
N LEU A 35 -50.84 27.72 -16.46
CA LEU A 35 -50.63 27.12 -15.13
C LEU A 35 -51.83 27.28 -14.18
N SER A 36 -52.59 28.35 -14.35
CA SER A 36 -53.68 28.75 -13.46
C SER A 36 -55.06 28.23 -13.90
N GLY A 37 -55.13 27.63 -15.09
CA GLY A 37 -56.38 27.36 -15.80
C GLY A 37 -56.80 28.50 -16.76
N ASP A 38 -56.16 29.67 -16.68
CA ASP A 38 -56.34 30.77 -17.61
C ASP A 38 -55.18 30.82 -18.63
N LEU A 39 -55.42 31.49 -19.76
CA LEU A 39 -54.39 31.83 -20.74
C LEU A 39 -53.65 33.09 -20.30
N GLU A 40 -52.39 32.93 -19.92
CA GLU A 40 -51.51 33.99 -19.46
C GLU A 40 -50.29 34.14 -20.37
N ALA A 41 -49.59 35.27 -20.24
CA ALA A 41 -48.27 35.47 -20.82
C ALA A 41 -47.17 35.10 -19.82
N TRP A 42 -46.14 34.43 -20.32
CA TRP A 42 -44.83 34.37 -19.68
C TRP A 42 -44.20 35.77 -19.62
N ARG A 43 -43.39 36.08 -18.61
CA ARG A 43 -42.51 37.26 -18.56
C ARG A 43 -41.28 37.05 -19.46
N GLN A 44 -40.74 38.16 -19.96
CA GLN A 44 -39.46 38.15 -20.65
C GLN A 44 -38.37 37.65 -19.69
N PRO A 45 -37.34 36.93 -20.18
CA PRO A 45 -36.15 36.66 -19.40
C PRO A 45 -35.43 37.95 -19.01
N ALA A 46 -34.70 37.96 -17.90
CA ALA A 46 -33.82 39.08 -17.52
C ALA A 46 -32.36 38.64 -17.44
N GLN A 47 -31.46 39.43 -18.01
CA GLN A 47 -30.03 39.19 -17.91
C GLN A 47 -29.57 39.38 -16.45
N ILE A 48 -28.83 38.42 -15.92
CA ILE A 48 -28.31 38.45 -14.53
C ILE A 48 -26.77 38.46 -14.47
N ALA A 49 -26.09 38.00 -15.52
CA ALA A 49 -24.63 37.99 -15.59
C ALA A 49 -24.15 37.95 -17.05
N ALA A 50 -22.95 38.48 -17.31
CA ALA A 50 -22.22 38.26 -18.54
C ALA A 50 -21.27 37.05 -18.38
N LEU A 51 -21.01 36.33 -19.47
CA LEU A 51 -20.01 35.26 -19.55
C LEU A 51 -18.83 35.77 -20.39
N PHE A 52 -17.60 35.49 -19.93
CA PHE A 52 -16.41 36.16 -20.45
C PHE A 52 -15.61 35.36 -21.50
N LYS A 53 -16.03 34.14 -21.82
CA LYS A 53 -15.40 33.28 -22.84
C LYS A 53 -16.11 33.47 -24.16
N SER A 54 -15.34 33.63 -25.24
CA SER A 54 -15.85 33.76 -26.60
C SER A 54 -16.25 32.41 -27.19
N GLY A 55 -17.36 32.38 -27.94
CA GLY A 55 -17.83 31.19 -28.65
C GLY A 55 -19.11 30.60 -28.04
N GLU A 56 -19.65 29.57 -28.67
CA GLU A 56 -20.88 28.92 -28.24
C GLU A 56 -20.66 28.23 -26.87
N ILE A 57 -21.39 28.67 -25.85
CA ILE A 57 -21.34 28.08 -24.50
C ILE A 57 -22.14 26.78 -24.47
N ARG A 58 -21.48 25.68 -24.13
CA ARG A 58 -22.08 24.32 -24.11
C ARG A 58 -22.57 23.90 -22.74
N SER A 59 -21.97 24.43 -21.68
CA SER A 59 -22.26 24.05 -20.29
C SER A 59 -21.89 25.17 -19.32
N LEU A 60 -22.66 25.30 -18.25
CA LEU A 60 -22.39 26.21 -17.13
C LEU A 60 -22.63 25.52 -15.78
N HIS A 61 -21.89 25.96 -14.76
CA HIS A 61 -22.04 25.54 -13.38
C HIS A 61 -21.87 26.74 -12.46
N LEU A 62 -22.77 26.88 -11.48
CA LEU A 62 -22.65 27.91 -10.46
C LEU A 62 -21.83 27.38 -9.28
N MET A 63 -20.59 27.81 -9.14
CA MET A 63 -19.72 27.50 -8.00
C MET A 63 -19.84 28.57 -6.91
N ALA A 64 -19.79 28.18 -5.66
CA ALA A 64 -19.86 29.04 -4.47
C ALA A 64 -21.08 29.94 -4.42
N ARG A 65 -22.12 29.60 -5.19
CA ARG A 65 -23.33 30.41 -5.41
C ARG A 65 -23.03 31.81 -6.01
N GLN A 66 -21.83 32.02 -6.54
CA GLN A 66 -21.35 33.36 -6.96
C GLN A 66 -20.61 33.33 -8.29
N HIS A 67 -19.89 32.27 -8.60
CA HIS A 67 -18.97 32.23 -9.73
C HIS A 67 -19.47 31.26 -10.81
N TRP A 68 -19.67 31.78 -12.01
CA TRP A 68 -20.04 30.97 -13.17
C TRP A 68 -18.81 30.32 -13.77
N LEU A 69 -18.72 29.00 -13.63
CA LEU A 69 -17.82 28.18 -14.42
C LEU A 69 -18.56 27.85 -15.71
N HIS A 70 -17.91 28.02 -16.85
CA HIS A 70 -18.54 27.77 -18.14
C HIS A 70 -17.54 27.28 -19.17
N TRP A 71 -18.02 26.48 -20.11
CA TRP A 71 -17.19 25.88 -21.15
C TRP A 71 -17.83 26.09 -22.52
N THR A 72 -16.99 26.52 -23.45
CA THR A 72 -17.33 26.72 -24.85
C THR A 72 -17.21 25.42 -25.63
N ALA A 73 -17.79 25.37 -26.83
CA ALA A 73 -17.65 24.23 -27.74
C ALA A 73 -16.18 23.89 -28.08
N ALA A 74 -15.28 24.88 -28.07
CA ALA A 74 -13.87 24.69 -28.38
C ALA A 74 -13.06 24.04 -27.24
N GLU A 75 -13.59 24.05 -26.02
CA GLU A 75 -12.95 23.46 -24.83
C GLU A 75 -13.38 22.01 -24.59
N LEU A 76 -14.33 21.50 -25.37
CA LEU A 76 -14.79 20.12 -25.26
C LEU A 76 -13.73 19.16 -25.82
N GLY A 77 -13.48 18.08 -25.09
CA GLY A 77 -12.60 17.02 -25.58
C GLY A 77 -13.25 16.18 -26.68
N ALA A 78 -12.45 15.33 -27.31
CA ALA A 78 -12.94 14.44 -28.37
C ALA A 78 -14.16 13.63 -27.91
N GLY A 79 -15.21 13.64 -28.74
CA GLY A 79 -16.48 12.95 -28.50
C GLY A 79 -17.38 13.57 -27.41
N ALA A 80 -16.94 14.62 -26.71
CA ALA A 80 -17.77 15.30 -25.72
C ALA A 80 -18.70 16.33 -26.37
N VAL A 81 -19.92 16.44 -25.86
CA VAL A 81 -20.92 17.43 -26.31
C VAL A 81 -21.28 18.45 -25.23
N THR A 82 -20.80 18.23 -24.00
CA THR A 82 -21.01 19.07 -22.81
C THR A 82 -19.94 18.75 -21.78
N VAL A 83 -19.69 19.68 -20.85
CA VAL A 83 -18.98 19.38 -19.60
C VAL A 83 -19.98 19.00 -18.53
N ASP A 84 -19.69 17.93 -17.80
CA ASP A 84 -20.47 17.39 -16.70
C ASP A 84 -19.77 17.70 -15.39
N VAL A 85 -20.51 18.26 -14.44
CA VAL A 85 -19.94 18.75 -13.18
C VAL A 85 -20.61 18.05 -12.01
N ALA A 86 -19.79 17.43 -11.16
CA ALA A 86 -20.20 16.86 -9.89
C ALA A 86 -19.54 17.64 -8.75
N ARG A 87 -20.35 18.22 -7.86
CA ARG A 87 -19.84 18.77 -6.61
C ARG A 87 -19.37 17.64 -5.71
N GLY A 88 -18.20 17.79 -5.10
CA GLY A 88 -17.61 16.82 -4.18
C GLY A 88 -18.47 16.70 -2.93
N PRO A 89 -19.05 15.52 -2.62
CA PRO A 89 -19.83 15.32 -1.40
C PRO A 89 -18.89 15.08 -0.20
N ILE A 90 -17.95 16.01 0.01
CA ILE A 90 -16.94 15.96 1.07
C ILE A 90 -17.52 16.65 2.31
N ALA A 91 -17.59 15.92 3.43
CA ALA A 91 -18.11 16.46 4.67
C ALA A 91 -17.17 17.55 5.22
N GLY A 92 -17.71 18.73 5.52
CA GLY A 92 -16.96 19.87 6.07
C GLY A 92 -16.03 20.56 5.06
N ASP A 93 -16.21 20.34 3.77
CA ASP A 93 -15.39 20.98 2.74
C ASP A 93 -15.73 22.46 2.57
N GLU A 94 -14.76 23.31 2.91
CA GLU A 94 -14.81 24.76 2.72
C GLU A 94 -14.19 25.21 1.40
N THR A 95 -13.52 24.31 0.67
CA THR A 95 -12.84 24.60 -0.60
C THR A 95 -13.73 24.42 -1.83
N GLU A 96 -14.90 23.81 -1.63
CA GLU A 96 -15.87 23.43 -2.67
C GLU A 96 -15.23 22.62 -3.80
N ARG A 97 -14.71 21.43 -3.45
CA ARG A 97 -14.10 20.53 -4.42
C ARG A 97 -15.11 20.19 -5.52
N THR A 98 -14.72 20.45 -6.76
CA THR A 98 -15.59 20.29 -7.91
C THR A 98 -14.89 19.43 -8.96
N TYR A 99 -15.55 18.33 -9.31
CA TYR A 99 -15.06 17.37 -10.30
C TYR A 99 -15.80 17.60 -11.61
N PHE A 100 -15.10 17.50 -12.74
CA PHE A 100 -15.73 17.66 -14.03
C PHE A 100 -15.12 16.80 -15.13
N THR A 101 -15.95 16.41 -16.10
CA THR A 101 -15.56 15.63 -17.28
C THR A 101 -16.15 16.25 -18.54
N GLY A 102 -15.62 15.90 -19.72
CA GLY A 102 -16.07 16.45 -21.01
C GLY A 102 -15.09 17.43 -21.66
N THR A 103 -13.95 17.70 -21.02
CA THR A 103 -12.78 18.36 -21.61
C THR A 103 -11.79 17.29 -22.12
N ASP A 104 -10.49 17.61 -22.18
CA ASP A 104 -9.42 16.69 -22.60
C ASP A 104 -9.30 15.45 -21.72
N ALA A 105 -9.48 15.59 -20.40
CA ALA A 105 -9.46 14.50 -19.43
C ALA A 105 -10.33 14.85 -18.20
N PRO A 106 -10.65 13.87 -17.33
CA PRO A 106 -11.33 14.13 -16.07
C PRO A 106 -10.50 15.04 -15.18
N ARG A 107 -11.14 16.04 -14.57
CA ARG A 107 -10.46 17.11 -13.84
C ARG A 107 -11.11 17.38 -12.50
N VAL A 108 -10.33 17.98 -11.60
CA VAL A 108 -10.76 18.48 -10.30
C VAL A 108 -10.26 19.91 -10.10
N THR A 109 -11.10 20.75 -9.53
CA THR A 109 -10.75 22.10 -9.11
C THR A 109 -11.33 22.39 -7.73
N ASP A 110 -10.89 23.49 -7.15
CA ASP A 110 -11.40 24.08 -5.92
C ASP A 110 -11.63 25.57 -6.16
N ILE A 111 -12.26 26.27 -5.21
CA ILE A 111 -12.61 27.67 -5.39
C ILE A 111 -11.37 28.52 -5.72
N ALA A 112 -10.26 28.32 -5.01
CA ALA A 112 -9.04 29.12 -5.16
C ALA A 112 -8.43 28.98 -6.56
N ARG A 113 -8.41 27.76 -7.13
CA ARG A 113 -7.95 27.49 -8.50
C ARG A 113 -8.94 27.96 -9.56
N ALA A 114 -10.22 27.66 -9.36
CA ALA A 114 -11.26 27.96 -10.32
C ALA A 114 -11.40 29.47 -10.57
N ILE A 115 -11.27 30.30 -9.52
CA ILE A 115 -11.44 31.76 -9.58
C ILE A 115 -10.13 32.56 -9.52
N GLY A 116 -9.04 31.98 -10.00
CA GLY A 116 -7.75 32.67 -10.15
C GLY A 116 -7.80 33.89 -11.08
N ALA A 117 -6.63 34.37 -11.50
CA ALA A 117 -6.50 35.62 -12.26
C ALA A 117 -6.81 35.50 -13.78
N CYS A 118 -7.95 34.90 -14.17
CA CYS A 118 -8.39 34.80 -15.57
C CYS A 118 -9.57 35.73 -15.94
N GLY A 119 -9.86 36.75 -15.12
CA GLY A 119 -10.79 37.83 -15.48
C GLY A 119 -12.24 37.41 -15.70
N GLY A 120 -12.73 36.39 -14.98
CA GLY A 120 -14.11 35.91 -15.08
C GLY A 120 -14.33 34.77 -16.06
N ALA A 121 -13.30 34.36 -16.82
CA ALA A 121 -13.36 33.22 -17.74
C ALA A 121 -13.17 31.86 -17.02
N TYR A 122 -13.99 31.59 -16.00
CA TYR A 122 -13.80 30.44 -15.10
C TYR A 122 -14.21 29.09 -15.73
N PRO A 123 -13.59 27.97 -15.29
CA PRO A 123 -12.49 27.89 -14.32
C PRO A 123 -11.16 28.36 -14.93
N CYS A 124 -10.33 29.05 -14.14
CA CYS A 124 -8.99 29.48 -14.56
C CYS A 124 -7.98 28.33 -14.57
N ASP A 125 -8.08 27.42 -13.59
CA ASP A 125 -7.14 26.33 -13.40
C ASP A 125 -7.83 25.07 -12.82
N SER A 126 -7.22 23.91 -13.06
CA SER A 126 -7.68 22.60 -12.58
C SER A 126 -6.55 21.56 -12.65
N LEU A 127 -6.64 20.53 -11.81
CA LEU A 127 -5.80 19.34 -11.89
C LEU A 127 -6.50 18.22 -12.65
N LEU A 128 -5.72 17.27 -13.16
CA LEU A 128 -6.24 15.98 -13.60
C LEU A 128 -6.79 15.21 -12.40
N LEU A 129 -7.93 14.53 -12.59
CA LEU A 129 -8.55 13.70 -11.57
C LEU A 129 -7.80 12.37 -11.41
N GLY A 130 -7.49 12.01 -10.17
CA GLY A 130 -6.79 10.78 -9.83
C GLY A 130 -5.36 11.02 -9.38
N VAL A 131 -4.66 9.94 -9.05
CA VAL A 131 -3.23 9.96 -8.77
C VAL A 131 -2.60 8.72 -9.44
N PRO A 132 -1.66 8.89 -10.39
CA PRO A 132 -1.03 7.77 -11.08
C PRO A 132 -0.19 6.90 -10.14
N ALA A 133 0.00 5.63 -10.51
CA ALA A 133 1.03 4.80 -9.92
C ALA A 133 2.43 5.26 -10.39
N PRO A 134 3.46 5.21 -9.54
CA PRO A 134 4.84 5.34 -9.98
C PRO A 134 5.22 4.25 -11.00
N GLU A 135 5.87 4.63 -12.11
CA GLU A 135 6.25 3.66 -13.16
C GLU A 135 7.52 2.86 -12.82
N ALA A 136 8.42 3.42 -12.01
CA ALA A 136 9.68 2.80 -11.66
C ALA A 136 9.68 2.24 -10.23
N ALA A 137 10.30 1.07 -10.08
CA ALA A 137 10.46 0.40 -8.80
C ALA A 137 11.54 1.09 -7.96
N PRO A 138 11.38 1.15 -6.62
CA PRO A 138 12.45 1.63 -5.74
C PRO A 138 13.74 0.83 -5.94
N GLN A 139 14.88 1.53 -5.98
CA GLN A 139 16.20 0.91 -6.07
C GLN A 139 16.78 0.77 -4.66
N LEU A 140 17.30 -0.40 -4.33
CA LEU A 140 17.82 -0.69 -2.99
C LEU A 140 19.33 -0.80 -3.01
N SER A 141 20.01 -0.20 -2.04
CA SER A 141 21.40 -0.52 -1.67
C SER A 141 21.47 -0.94 -0.21
N LEU A 142 22.22 -2.01 0.05
CA LEU A 142 22.47 -2.56 1.39
C LEU A 142 23.86 -2.09 1.83
N ASP A 143 23.94 -1.46 2.99
CA ASP A 143 25.24 -1.23 3.64
C ASP A 143 25.57 -2.48 4.47
N GLY A 144 26.44 -3.35 3.93
CA GLY A 144 27.04 -4.50 4.63
C GLY A 144 26.25 -5.82 4.58
N ALA A 145 26.69 -6.77 3.74
CA ALA A 145 26.41 -8.19 3.96
C ALA A 145 27.37 -8.72 5.05
N LEU A 146 26.87 -9.56 5.95
CA LEU A 146 27.64 -10.05 7.09
C LEU A 146 28.64 -11.16 6.64
N PRO A 147 29.89 -11.15 7.13
CA PRO A 147 30.74 -12.34 7.08
C PRO A 147 30.11 -13.47 7.93
N GLU A 148 30.40 -14.72 7.60
CA GLU A 148 30.01 -15.84 8.45
C GLU A 148 30.59 -15.67 9.86
N ALA A 149 29.85 -16.19 10.84
CA ALA A 149 30.16 -16.04 12.25
C ALA A 149 31.57 -16.62 12.59
N SER A 150 32.46 -15.80 13.16
CA SER A 150 33.79 -16.18 13.68
C SER A 150 33.74 -16.18 15.21
N ASN A 151 34.36 -17.16 15.87
CA ASN A 151 34.52 -17.18 17.34
C ASN A 151 35.97 -16.97 17.81
N VAL A 152 36.92 -16.89 16.86
CA VAL A 152 38.29 -16.43 17.10
C VAL A 152 38.44 -15.04 16.48
N GLU A 153 38.95 -14.09 17.25
CA GLU A 153 39.13 -12.71 16.81
C GLU A 153 40.32 -12.61 15.85
N LEU A 154 40.07 -12.05 14.66
CA LEU A 154 41.08 -11.72 13.66
C LEU A 154 41.15 -10.21 13.49
N LEU A 155 42.35 -9.67 13.27
CA LEU A 155 42.50 -8.26 12.94
C LEU A 155 42.30 -8.06 11.44
N ASN A 156 41.40 -7.14 11.07
CA ASN A 156 41.14 -6.73 9.69
C ASN A 156 40.89 -7.92 8.71
N PRO A 157 39.96 -8.84 9.02
CA PRO A 157 39.74 -10.05 8.23
C PRO A 157 39.14 -9.81 6.83
N GLY A 158 38.54 -8.64 6.59
CA GLY A 158 37.96 -8.23 5.31
C GLY A 158 38.55 -6.92 4.77
N ALA A 159 39.78 -6.55 5.13
CA ALA A 159 40.40 -5.29 4.70
C ALA A 159 39.70 -3.97 5.09
N GLU A 160 38.69 -4.02 5.96
CA GLU A 160 37.84 -2.90 6.39
C GLU A 160 38.55 -1.71 7.05
N SER A 161 39.83 -1.85 7.42
CA SER A 161 40.66 -0.72 7.84
C SER A 161 41.12 0.19 6.69
N ALA A 162 40.63 -0.05 5.46
CA ALA A 162 41.10 0.60 4.23
C ALA A 162 42.61 0.43 4.00
N GLY A 163 43.17 -0.68 4.49
CA GLY A 163 44.59 -1.01 4.40
C GLY A 163 44.89 -2.42 4.87
N THR A 164 46.17 -2.77 4.96
CA THR A 164 46.64 -4.11 5.36
C THR A 164 46.99 -4.22 6.84
N ALA A 165 46.53 -3.28 7.67
CA ALA A 165 46.78 -3.30 9.11
C ALA A 165 46.34 -4.65 9.71
N GLY A 166 47.18 -5.25 10.56
CA GLY A 166 46.93 -6.57 11.14
C GLY A 166 47.51 -7.75 10.33
N TRP A 167 47.99 -7.52 9.10
CA TRP A 167 48.64 -8.53 8.26
C TRP A 167 50.11 -8.20 8.05
N ILE A 168 50.99 -9.16 8.33
CA ILE A 168 52.44 -9.05 8.10
C ILE A 168 52.72 -9.58 6.70
N VAL A 169 53.25 -8.73 5.82
CA VAL A 169 53.58 -9.12 4.44
C VAL A 169 54.95 -9.81 4.40
N ASP A 170 54.97 -11.09 4.05
CA ASP A 170 56.19 -11.91 3.94
C ASP A 170 56.86 -11.76 2.57
N ALA A 171 56.05 -11.56 1.53
CA ALA A 171 56.51 -11.39 0.15
C ALA A 171 55.46 -10.65 -0.67
N GLY A 172 55.92 -9.82 -1.60
CA GLY A 172 55.06 -9.13 -2.55
C GLY A 172 54.35 -7.88 -2.02
N ASP A 173 53.26 -7.50 -2.69
CA ASP A 173 52.59 -6.21 -2.52
C ASP A 173 51.11 -6.42 -2.17
N LEU A 174 50.83 -6.91 -0.96
CA LEU A 174 49.44 -7.03 -0.48
C LEU A 174 48.82 -5.63 -0.44
N GLY A 175 47.71 -5.46 -1.15
CA GLY A 175 46.95 -4.21 -1.18
C GLY A 175 45.48 -4.43 -0.86
N VAL A 176 44.72 -3.34 -0.89
CA VAL A 176 43.27 -3.35 -0.71
C VAL A 176 42.59 -2.58 -1.83
N HIS A 177 41.44 -3.07 -2.28
CA HIS A 177 40.53 -2.36 -3.18
C HIS A 177 39.29 -1.92 -2.44
N ALA A 178 38.79 -0.72 -2.73
CA ALA A 178 37.50 -0.24 -2.29
C ALA A 178 36.38 -0.67 -3.25
N ALA A 179 35.13 -0.55 -2.81
CA ALA A 179 33.97 -0.70 -3.68
C ALA A 179 34.06 0.21 -4.93
N GLY A 180 34.05 -0.42 -6.11
CA GLY A 180 34.14 0.26 -7.40
C GLY A 180 35.54 0.34 -8.02
N ASP A 181 36.60 -0.04 -7.29
CA ASP A 181 37.97 -0.03 -7.84
C ASP A 181 38.19 -1.13 -8.90
N VAL A 182 37.48 -2.25 -8.78
CA VAL A 182 37.45 -3.34 -9.77
C VAL A 182 36.08 -3.34 -10.42
N ALA A 183 36.04 -3.10 -11.73
CA ALA A 183 34.81 -3.16 -12.49
C ALA A 183 34.18 -4.57 -12.37
N ASP A 184 32.87 -4.60 -12.14
CA ASP A 184 32.06 -5.82 -12.02
C ASP A 184 32.40 -6.74 -10.84
N LEU A 185 33.21 -6.30 -9.87
CA LEU A 185 33.47 -7.00 -8.61
C LEU A 185 33.42 -6.03 -7.42
N ALA A 186 32.31 -6.04 -6.70
CA ALA A 186 32.20 -5.36 -5.40
C ALA A 186 32.83 -6.21 -4.27
N PRO A 187 33.28 -5.61 -3.16
CA PRO A 187 33.64 -6.34 -1.94
C PRO A 187 32.58 -7.39 -1.56
N GLN A 188 33.01 -8.54 -1.06
CA GLN A 188 32.08 -9.58 -0.64
C GLN A 188 31.32 -9.17 0.62
N ALA A 189 32.02 -8.53 1.56
CA ALA A 189 31.44 -7.85 2.71
C ALA A 189 32.12 -6.49 2.90
N GLY A 190 31.46 -5.61 3.65
CA GLY A 190 32.02 -4.30 3.96
C GLY A 190 32.35 -3.43 2.74
N GLY A 191 33.40 -2.61 2.87
CA GLY A 191 33.80 -1.62 1.87
C GLY A 191 35.06 -1.97 1.09
N TYR A 192 35.82 -2.99 1.53
CA TYR A 192 37.15 -3.27 1.02
C TYR A 192 37.42 -4.77 0.82
N PHE A 193 38.43 -5.14 0.04
CA PHE A 193 38.93 -6.52 -0.04
C PHE A 193 40.43 -6.54 -0.38
N PHE A 194 41.13 -7.63 -0.03
CA PHE A 194 42.56 -7.79 -0.31
C PHE A 194 42.84 -8.18 -1.77
N HIS A 195 43.97 -7.72 -2.31
CA HIS A 195 44.47 -8.14 -3.62
C HIS A 195 45.98 -8.37 -3.65
N GLY A 196 46.44 -9.19 -4.60
CA GLY A 196 47.83 -9.61 -4.75
C GLY A 196 48.78 -8.60 -5.41
N GLY A 197 48.30 -7.44 -5.84
CA GLY A 197 49.13 -6.38 -6.44
C GLY A 197 49.70 -6.72 -7.82
N SER A 198 51.00 -6.44 -8.03
CA SER A 198 51.66 -6.50 -9.36
C SER A 198 52.77 -7.56 -9.49
N VAL A 199 53.15 -8.19 -8.38
CA VAL A 199 54.24 -9.18 -8.33
C VAL A 199 53.75 -10.61 -8.57
N ALA A 200 54.67 -11.53 -8.89
CA ALA A 200 54.32 -12.92 -9.21
C ALA A 200 53.66 -13.69 -8.06
N GLU A 201 54.07 -13.41 -6.82
CA GLU A 201 53.54 -14.01 -5.60
C GLU A 201 53.45 -12.94 -4.52
N THR A 202 52.28 -12.86 -3.88
CA THR A 202 52.05 -12.07 -2.68
C THR A 202 51.66 -13.00 -1.55
N ARG A 203 52.32 -12.88 -0.41
CA ARG A 203 52.10 -13.68 0.79
C ARG A 203 52.11 -12.79 2.01
N ALA A 204 51.10 -12.95 2.85
CA ALA A 204 51.01 -12.26 4.12
C ALA A 204 50.42 -13.18 5.18
N HIS A 205 50.67 -12.89 6.45
CA HIS A 205 50.16 -13.71 7.53
C HIS A 205 49.70 -12.90 8.74
N GLN A 206 48.86 -13.54 9.55
CA GLN A 206 48.52 -13.11 10.90
C GLN A 206 48.84 -14.26 11.86
N THR A 207 49.61 -13.98 12.90
CA THR A 207 49.98 -14.97 13.93
C THR A 207 49.18 -14.70 15.19
N LEU A 208 48.51 -15.74 15.69
CA LEU A 208 47.68 -15.72 16.89
C LEU A 208 48.36 -16.56 17.98
N PRO A 209 48.89 -15.92 19.05
CA PRO A 209 49.34 -16.63 20.23
C PRO A 209 48.14 -17.34 20.88
N MET A 210 48.24 -18.66 21.05
CA MET A 210 47.09 -19.48 21.46
C MET A 210 46.53 -19.10 22.83
N ASP A 211 47.39 -18.63 23.74
CA ASP A 211 47.01 -18.16 25.07
C ASP A 211 46.17 -16.86 25.04
N LEU A 212 46.44 -15.97 24.08
CA LEU A 212 45.71 -14.71 23.92
C LEU A 212 44.34 -14.91 23.27
N VAL A 213 44.23 -15.82 22.30
CA VAL A 213 42.96 -16.15 21.62
C VAL A 213 42.24 -17.36 22.21
N GLY A 214 42.76 -17.89 23.32
CA GLY A 214 42.22 -19.02 24.09
C GLY A 214 42.05 -20.34 23.34
N LEU A 215 42.88 -20.57 22.33
CA LEU A 215 42.98 -21.85 21.65
C LEU A 215 43.80 -22.84 22.48
N VAL A 216 43.51 -24.14 22.35
CA VAL A 216 44.28 -25.19 23.03
C VAL A 216 44.77 -26.26 22.09
N ALA A 217 45.91 -26.83 22.45
CA ALA A 217 46.44 -28.01 21.80
C ALA A 217 45.40 -29.14 21.73
N GLY A 218 45.21 -29.70 20.53
CA GLY A 218 44.23 -30.72 20.18
C GLY A 218 42.86 -30.21 19.72
N GLN A 219 42.56 -28.91 19.88
CA GLN A 219 41.30 -28.32 19.41
C GLN A 219 41.18 -28.36 17.89
N GLY A 220 39.97 -28.54 17.36
CA GLY A 220 39.69 -28.40 15.93
C GLY A 220 39.53 -26.93 15.54
N LEU A 221 40.06 -26.55 14.38
CA LEU A 221 39.87 -25.24 13.77
C LEU A 221 39.26 -25.39 12.39
N SER A 222 38.45 -24.41 11.99
CA SER A 222 37.93 -24.23 10.65
C SER A 222 38.24 -22.81 10.18
N LEU A 223 39.02 -22.69 9.10
CA LEU A 223 39.31 -21.43 8.43
C LEU A 223 38.47 -21.34 7.16
N SER A 224 37.63 -20.30 7.05
CA SER A 224 36.87 -19.99 5.84
C SER A 224 37.24 -18.61 5.31
N TRP A 225 37.16 -18.43 4.00
CA TRP A 225 37.35 -17.13 3.35
C TRP A 225 36.60 -17.09 2.03
N TRP A 226 36.37 -15.88 1.53
CA TRP A 226 35.91 -15.67 0.16
C TRP A 226 37.10 -15.33 -0.73
N GLN A 227 37.14 -15.92 -1.92
CA GLN A 227 38.13 -15.59 -2.92
C GLN A 227 37.51 -15.35 -4.28
N ALA A 228 38.11 -14.45 -5.04
CA ALA A 228 37.81 -14.23 -6.44
C ALA A 228 39.10 -14.15 -7.27
N SER A 229 38.96 -14.26 -8.58
CA SER A 229 40.01 -13.93 -9.55
C SER A 229 39.57 -12.77 -10.42
N GLY A 230 40.49 -11.90 -10.80
CA GLY A 230 40.24 -10.88 -11.80
C GLY A 230 40.27 -11.43 -13.22
N ALA A 231 40.17 -10.52 -14.20
CA ALA A 231 40.10 -10.88 -15.61
C ALA A 231 41.34 -11.65 -16.13
N HIS A 232 42.48 -11.61 -15.41
CA HIS A 232 43.72 -12.30 -15.77
C HIS A 232 43.90 -13.63 -15.04
N ALA A 233 42.85 -14.11 -14.36
CA ALA A 233 42.81 -15.40 -13.68
C ALA A 233 43.87 -15.58 -12.58
N GLY A 234 44.24 -14.50 -11.88
CA GLY A 234 45.02 -14.55 -10.65
C GLY A 234 44.38 -15.48 -9.63
N GLN A 235 45.22 -16.19 -8.90
CA GLN A 235 44.83 -17.25 -7.98
C GLN A 235 44.93 -16.75 -6.55
N ALA A 236 44.02 -17.18 -5.70
CA ALA A 236 43.98 -16.84 -4.29
C ALA A 236 43.81 -18.11 -3.45
N GLY A 237 44.35 -18.11 -2.24
CA GLY A 237 44.21 -19.21 -1.28
C GLY A 237 44.69 -18.83 0.11
N MET A 238 44.33 -19.66 1.09
CA MET A 238 44.76 -19.51 2.48
C MET A 238 45.22 -20.82 3.10
N SER A 239 46.05 -20.71 4.13
CA SER A 239 46.60 -21.84 4.88
C SER A 239 46.58 -21.61 6.38
N LEU A 240 46.49 -22.70 7.14
CA LEU A 240 46.68 -22.73 8.60
C LEU A 240 48.04 -23.37 8.92
N LEU A 241 48.88 -22.66 9.68
CA LEU A 241 50.16 -23.17 10.18
C LEU A 241 50.10 -23.23 11.72
N PHE A 242 50.77 -24.23 12.28
CA PHE A 242 50.90 -24.42 13.73
C PHE A 242 52.38 -24.33 14.10
N LEU A 243 52.72 -23.45 15.05
CA LEU A 243 54.10 -23.21 15.47
C LEU A 243 54.29 -23.51 16.95
N ASP A 244 55.50 -23.94 17.32
CA ASP A 244 55.93 -24.10 18.71
C ASP A 244 56.34 -22.75 19.36
N GLU A 245 56.78 -22.77 20.62
CA GLU A 245 57.25 -21.56 21.33
C GLU A 245 58.46 -20.88 20.69
N GLY A 246 59.20 -21.59 19.83
CA GLY A 246 60.39 -21.10 19.12
C GLY A 246 60.10 -20.61 17.70
N ASP A 247 58.83 -20.40 17.34
CA ASP A 247 58.37 -20.07 15.97
C ASP A 247 58.72 -21.15 14.93
N THR A 248 58.95 -22.40 15.34
CA THR A 248 59.19 -23.51 14.41
C THR A 248 57.85 -24.09 13.95
N GLU A 249 57.65 -24.24 12.65
CA GLU A 249 56.47 -24.90 12.09
C GLU A 249 56.47 -26.39 12.48
N ILE A 250 55.41 -26.82 13.16
CA ILE A 250 55.22 -28.21 13.61
C ILE A 250 53.98 -28.86 12.97
N GLY A 251 53.20 -28.11 12.17
CA GLY A 251 52.09 -28.62 11.39
C GLY A 251 51.50 -27.57 10.44
N ARG A 252 50.84 -28.02 9.38
CA ARG A 252 50.24 -27.15 8.35
C ARG A 252 49.04 -27.81 7.68
N VAL A 253 48.04 -27.00 7.33
CA VAL A 253 46.89 -27.35 6.50
C VAL A 253 46.77 -26.31 5.39
N ASP A 254 46.83 -26.75 4.14
CA ASP A 254 46.84 -25.88 2.96
C ASP A 254 45.54 -25.96 2.17
N ALA A 255 45.08 -24.82 1.67
CA ALA A 255 44.35 -24.78 0.41
C ALA A 255 45.25 -24.27 -0.70
N ALA A 256 45.36 -25.06 -1.77
CA ALA A 256 46.07 -24.64 -2.97
C ALA A 256 45.47 -23.32 -3.50
N PRO A 257 46.31 -22.32 -3.84
CA PRO A 257 45.84 -21.13 -4.53
C PRO A 257 45.16 -21.52 -5.84
N GLU A 258 43.94 -21.05 -6.05
CA GLU A 258 43.14 -21.35 -7.23
C GLU A 258 42.44 -20.08 -7.72
N ALA A 259 42.21 -19.99 -9.03
CA ALA A 259 41.37 -18.94 -9.59
C ALA A 259 39.89 -19.29 -9.35
N SER A 260 39.05 -18.29 -9.05
CA SER A 260 37.61 -18.51 -9.08
C SER A 260 37.13 -18.61 -10.53
N SER A 261 36.26 -19.58 -10.82
CA SER A 261 35.67 -19.75 -12.15
C SER A 261 34.15 -19.70 -12.03
N PRO A 262 33.48 -18.79 -12.76
CA PRO A 262 34.07 -17.79 -13.66
C PRO A 262 34.79 -16.65 -12.90
N ALA A 263 35.65 -15.91 -13.60
CA ALA A 263 36.34 -14.73 -13.04
C ALA A 263 35.35 -13.64 -12.61
N LEU A 264 35.79 -12.75 -11.73
CA LEU A 264 35.00 -11.67 -11.10
C LEU A 264 33.77 -12.21 -10.36
N GLN A 265 33.86 -13.41 -9.82
CA GLN A 265 32.87 -13.97 -8.90
C GLN A 265 33.53 -14.47 -7.62
N TRP A 266 32.92 -14.09 -6.50
CA TRP A 266 33.29 -14.56 -5.17
C TRP A 266 32.90 -16.02 -5.00
N ARG A 267 33.84 -16.81 -4.49
CA ARG A 267 33.64 -18.21 -4.10
C ARG A 267 34.19 -18.44 -2.71
N GLN A 268 33.38 -19.06 -1.86
CA GLN A 268 33.79 -19.43 -0.53
C GLN A 268 34.67 -20.69 -0.54
N ARG A 269 35.66 -20.74 0.34
CA ARG A 269 36.55 -21.87 0.60
C ARG A 269 36.67 -22.09 2.10
N THR A 270 36.90 -23.35 2.47
CA THR A 270 37.06 -23.75 3.87
C THR A 270 38.11 -24.85 3.98
N ILE A 271 38.96 -24.77 5.01
CA ILE A 271 39.85 -25.84 5.44
C ILE A 271 39.69 -26.07 6.95
N SER A 272 39.90 -27.31 7.40
CA SER A 272 39.87 -27.65 8.82
C SER A 272 41.14 -28.36 9.24
N GLY A 273 41.61 -28.10 10.47
CA GLY A 273 42.80 -28.72 11.03
C GLY A 273 42.69 -28.90 12.54
N GLN A 274 43.42 -29.88 13.09
CA GLN A 274 43.56 -30.01 14.54
C GLN A 274 44.88 -29.41 15.00
N ILE A 275 44.84 -28.65 16.10
CA ILE A 275 46.03 -28.04 16.70
C ILE A 275 46.94 -29.14 17.27
N PRO A 276 48.23 -29.22 16.90
CA PRO A 276 49.18 -30.18 17.47
C PRO A 276 49.39 -30.01 18.98
N ALA A 277 49.85 -31.08 19.65
CA ALA A 277 50.05 -31.11 21.11
C ALA A 277 51.04 -30.05 21.63
N ASP A 278 52.06 -29.73 20.83
CA ASP A 278 53.19 -28.86 21.17
C ASP A 278 53.06 -27.44 20.55
N ALA A 279 51.89 -27.12 20.00
CA ALA A 279 51.66 -25.80 19.40
C ALA A 279 51.49 -24.72 20.47
N ALA A 280 52.16 -23.58 20.25
CA ALA A 280 52.00 -22.35 21.03
C ALA A 280 51.31 -21.24 20.23
N GLN A 281 51.35 -21.32 18.89
CA GLN A 281 50.79 -20.30 18.00
C GLN A 281 50.04 -20.93 16.81
N VAL A 282 49.02 -20.22 16.34
CA VAL A 282 48.31 -20.50 15.08
C VAL A 282 48.55 -19.35 14.12
N ARG A 283 48.97 -19.65 12.89
CA ARG A 283 49.21 -18.63 11.86
C ARG A 283 48.30 -18.87 10.67
N LEU A 284 47.60 -17.81 10.26
CA LEU A 284 46.82 -17.76 9.03
C LEU A 284 47.72 -17.14 7.96
N GLU A 285 47.94 -17.85 6.86
CA GLU A 285 48.72 -17.36 5.72
C GLU A 285 47.78 -17.14 4.53
N LEU A 286 47.80 -15.92 3.99
CA LEU A 286 47.14 -15.50 2.78
C LEU A 286 48.14 -15.58 1.62
N ARG A 287 47.73 -16.16 0.49
CA ARG A 287 48.53 -16.22 -0.74
C ARG A 287 47.74 -15.81 -1.98
N CYS A 288 48.32 -14.92 -2.77
CA CYS A 288 47.86 -14.61 -4.13
C CYS A 288 48.97 -14.90 -5.15
N LEU A 289 48.66 -15.64 -6.21
CA LEU A 289 49.59 -16.01 -7.28
C LEU A 289 49.11 -15.49 -8.63
N ARG A 290 50.03 -14.91 -9.40
CA ARG A 290 49.73 -14.49 -10.76
C ARG A 290 49.73 -15.69 -11.72
N ALA A 291 48.70 -15.83 -12.56
CA ALA A 291 48.60 -16.90 -13.55
C ALA A 291 49.47 -16.70 -14.82
N GLY A 292 49.94 -15.46 -15.08
CA GLY A 292 50.71 -15.10 -16.29
C GLY A 292 51.74 -13.98 -16.06
N ALA A 293 51.99 -13.14 -17.07
CA ALA A 293 52.94 -12.01 -17.01
C ALA A 293 52.30 -10.68 -16.54
N ASP A 294 50.98 -10.65 -16.37
CA ASP A 294 50.18 -9.44 -16.15
C ASP A 294 50.08 -9.03 -14.66
N ILE A 295 48.90 -8.73 -14.13
CA ILE A 295 48.69 -8.37 -12.72
C ILE A 295 48.34 -9.58 -11.86
N ASN A 296 48.62 -9.50 -10.56
CA ASN A 296 48.22 -10.52 -9.59
C ASN A 296 46.85 -10.16 -9.01
N ASP A 297 45.81 -10.45 -9.79
CA ASP A 297 44.41 -10.15 -9.48
C ASP A 297 43.71 -11.30 -8.73
N GLY A 298 44.44 -11.99 -7.85
CA GLY A 298 43.84 -12.84 -6.82
C GLY A 298 43.27 -11.98 -5.69
N TYR A 299 41.98 -12.17 -5.38
CA TYR A 299 41.25 -11.38 -4.41
C TYR A 299 40.78 -12.24 -3.23
N ILE A 300 40.88 -11.70 -2.01
CA ILE A 300 40.47 -12.37 -0.78
C ILE A 300 39.68 -11.40 0.10
N ASP A 301 38.60 -11.88 0.67
CA ASP A 301 37.73 -11.11 1.55
C ASP A 301 37.08 -12.01 2.62
N SER A 302 36.55 -11.41 3.67
CA SER A 302 35.77 -12.06 4.73
C SER A 302 36.39 -13.35 5.27
N ILE A 303 37.58 -13.21 5.86
CA ILE A 303 38.31 -14.31 6.49
C ILE A 303 37.70 -14.60 7.88
N THR A 304 37.38 -15.87 8.14
CA THR A 304 36.79 -16.29 9.42
C THR A 304 37.53 -17.49 9.99
N LEU A 305 37.73 -17.51 11.31
CA LEU A 305 38.37 -18.61 12.02
C LEU A 305 37.46 -19.08 13.15
N ALA A 306 36.95 -20.30 13.03
CA ALA A 306 36.09 -20.91 14.01
C ALA A 306 36.81 -22.07 14.72
N SER A 307 36.84 -22.01 16.05
CA SER A 307 37.23 -23.12 16.90
C SER A 307 36.06 -24.09 17.08
N GLN A 308 36.36 -25.38 17.13
CA GLN A 308 35.40 -26.47 17.26
C GLN A 308 35.49 -27.11 18.65
N ASP A 309 34.42 -27.81 19.05
CA ASP A 309 34.37 -28.58 20.28
C ASP A 309 35.56 -29.54 20.39
N TYR A 310 36.09 -29.64 21.61
CA TYR A 310 37.23 -30.49 21.86
C TYR A 310 37.03 -31.33 23.12
N SER A 311 37.31 -32.64 23.00
CA SER A 311 37.22 -33.59 24.10
C SER A 311 38.54 -34.35 24.25
N GLN A 312 39.04 -34.41 25.49
CA GLN A 312 40.17 -35.26 25.88
C GLN A 312 39.73 -36.31 26.88
N SER A 313 40.31 -37.50 26.77
CA SER A 313 40.12 -38.58 27.74
C SER A 313 41.48 -39.06 28.24
N PHE A 314 41.59 -39.23 29.55
CA PHE A 314 42.77 -39.76 30.24
C PHE A 314 42.34 -40.96 31.10
N ASP A 315 42.90 -42.12 30.80
CA ASP A 315 42.62 -43.39 31.49
C ASP A 315 43.45 -43.59 32.77
N GLY A 316 44.17 -42.55 33.24
CA GLY A 316 45.01 -42.63 34.44
C GLY A 316 46.28 -43.49 34.29
N SER A 317 46.65 -43.90 33.07
CA SER A 317 47.85 -44.72 32.81
C SER A 317 49.17 -43.94 32.86
N THR A 318 49.13 -42.61 32.84
CA THR A 318 50.32 -41.74 32.86
C THR A 318 50.04 -40.40 33.53
N LEU A 319 51.08 -39.80 34.11
CA LEU A 319 51.07 -38.41 34.59
C LEU A 319 51.67 -37.43 33.56
N SER A 320 52.10 -37.93 32.39
CA SER A 320 52.63 -37.09 31.32
C SER A 320 51.57 -36.09 30.83
N GLY A 321 51.99 -34.86 30.54
CA GLY A 321 51.09 -33.77 30.12
C GLY A 321 50.36 -33.06 31.27
N TRP A 322 50.49 -33.52 32.51
CA TRP A 322 49.95 -32.86 33.69
C TRP A 322 51.05 -32.13 34.46
N THR A 323 50.75 -30.92 34.92
CA THR A 323 51.58 -30.24 35.93
C THR A 323 51.25 -30.86 37.28
N THR A 324 52.23 -31.49 37.92
CA THR A 324 52.03 -32.22 39.18
C THR A 324 52.84 -31.63 40.33
N SER A 325 52.33 -31.77 41.56
CA SER A 325 53.10 -31.41 42.75
C SER A 325 54.36 -32.29 42.89
N PRO A 326 55.52 -31.76 43.31
CA PRO A 326 56.73 -32.57 43.46
C PRO A 326 56.53 -33.71 44.46
N ASN A 327 56.98 -34.93 44.12
CA ASN A 327 57.01 -36.01 45.10
C ASN A 327 58.08 -35.73 46.16
N ASP A 328 57.73 -35.81 47.44
CA ASP A 328 58.69 -35.71 48.55
C ASP A 328 58.47 -36.81 49.60
N GLY A 329 59.54 -37.21 50.29
CA GLY A 329 59.45 -38.25 51.30
C GLY A 329 60.70 -38.39 52.16
N ASN A 330 60.52 -38.33 53.48
CA ASN A 330 61.50 -38.81 54.45
C ASN A 330 60.76 -39.38 55.66
N GLY A 331 60.79 -40.71 55.85
CA GLY A 331 60.38 -41.48 57.05
C GLY A 331 58.96 -41.28 57.60
N ASN A 332 58.60 -40.06 58.00
CA ASN A 332 57.38 -39.68 58.72
C ASN A 332 56.59 -38.53 58.07
N SER A 333 56.93 -38.11 56.84
CA SER A 333 56.12 -37.20 56.02
C SER A 333 56.44 -37.45 54.56
N PHE A 334 55.42 -37.73 53.76
CA PHE A 334 55.59 -37.95 52.32
C PHE A 334 54.32 -37.53 51.58
N ARG A 335 54.50 -37.07 50.34
CA ARG A 335 53.43 -36.85 49.35
C ARG A 335 53.86 -37.51 48.05
N ARG A 336 53.00 -38.39 47.51
CA ARG A 336 53.35 -39.16 46.32
C ARG A 336 52.15 -39.34 45.40
N LEU A 337 52.28 -38.85 44.17
CA LEU A 337 51.38 -39.17 43.06
C LEU A 337 52.07 -40.20 42.16
N THR A 338 51.42 -41.34 41.92
CA THR A 338 51.96 -42.49 41.17
C THR A 338 50.88 -43.14 40.31
N VAL A 339 51.28 -43.84 39.25
CA VAL A 339 50.38 -44.76 38.53
C VAL A 339 50.33 -46.09 39.28
N ASP A 340 49.13 -46.57 39.60
CA ASP A 340 48.88 -47.88 40.22
C ASP A 340 48.35 -48.85 39.16
N SER A 341 49.17 -49.83 38.78
CA SER A 341 48.83 -50.82 37.76
C SER A 341 47.91 -51.95 38.25
N SER A 342 47.57 -51.96 39.54
CA SER A 342 46.77 -53.03 40.17
C SER A 342 45.35 -52.61 40.55
N GLN A 343 45.05 -51.32 40.47
CA GLN A 343 43.76 -50.71 40.81
C GLN A 343 43.29 -49.87 39.61
N GLY A 344 41.99 -49.63 39.49
CA GLY A 344 41.34 -48.91 38.39
C GLY A 344 40.13 -49.67 37.87
N GLN A 345 39.33 -49.04 37.01
CA GLN A 345 38.10 -49.59 36.42
C GLN A 345 38.02 -49.23 34.93
N PRO A 346 38.91 -49.77 34.05
CA PRO A 346 39.95 -50.79 34.30
C PRO A 346 41.30 -50.20 34.76
N ALA A 347 42.16 -51.02 35.39
CA ALA A 347 43.54 -50.62 35.71
C ALA A 347 44.38 -50.36 34.43
N PRO A 348 45.38 -49.47 34.44
CA PRO A 348 45.93 -48.71 35.58
C PRO A 348 45.12 -47.45 35.95
N CYS A 349 45.35 -46.87 37.14
CA CYS A 349 44.78 -45.57 37.54
C CYS A 349 45.80 -44.68 38.27
N ILE A 350 45.48 -43.41 38.49
CA ILE A 350 46.31 -42.49 39.29
C ILE A 350 46.05 -42.71 40.77
N ARG A 351 47.10 -42.97 41.55
CA ARG A 351 47.05 -43.12 43.00
C ARG A 351 47.83 -42.02 43.71
N TYR A 352 47.17 -41.39 44.66
CA TYR A 352 47.78 -40.55 45.67
C TYR A 352 47.97 -41.31 46.98
N ASP A 353 49.16 -41.15 47.58
CA ASP A 353 49.49 -41.58 48.93
C ASP A 353 50.19 -40.41 49.64
N GLY A 354 49.70 -40.02 50.81
CA GLY A 354 50.31 -38.94 51.56
C GLY A 354 49.88 -38.87 53.02
N ASP A 355 50.71 -38.18 53.80
CA ASP A 355 50.59 -38.05 55.25
C ASP A 355 50.41 -36.59 55.66
N SER A 356 49.15 -36.19 55.85
CA SER A 356 48.71 -34.82 56.18
C SER A 356 49.20 -33.74 55.20
N ARG A 357 49.43 -34.12 53.95
CA ARG A 357 49.86 -33.23 52.86
C ARG A 357 48.86 -33.23 51.71
N HIS A 358 48.90 -32.17 50.91
CA HIS A 358 48.20 -32.08 49.64
C HIS A 358 49.12 -32.40 48.47
N ALA A 359 48.56 -33.01 47.43
CA ALA A 359 49.16 -33.13 46.11
C ALA A 359 48.18 -32.58 45.06
N PHE A 360 48.68 -32.25 43.89
CA PHE A 360 47.84 -31.78 42.78
C PHE A 360 48.32 -32.30 41.43
N MET A 361 47.39 -32.33 40.48
CA MET A 361 47.67 -32.44 39.06
C MET A 361 46.73 -31.49 38.30
N TYR A 362 47.23 -30.67 37.38
CA TYR A 362 46.40 -29.79 36.56
C TYR A 362 47.00 -29.53 35.18
N ARG A 363 46.17 -29.06 34.25
CA ARG A 363 46.58 -28.64 32.90
C ARG A 363 45.74 -27.44 32.45
N ASN A 364 46.27 -26.66 31.52
CA ASN A 364 45.49 -25.63 30.84
C ASN A 364 44.57 -26.29 29.80
N PHE A 365 43.27 -26.02 29.88
CA PHE A 365 42.27 -26.52 28.94
C PHE A 365 41.43 -25.37 28.34
N SER A 366 41.85 -24.11 28.52
CA SER A 366 41.12 -22.90 28.13
C SER A 366 39.65 -22.89 28.56
N THR A 367 39.36 -23.49 29.71
CA THR A 367 37.97 -23.66 30.18
C THR A 367 37.26 -22.34 30.45
N GLN A 368 38.00 -21.28 30.80
CA GLN A 368 37.44 -19.95 31.06
C GLN A 368 36.79 -19.29 29.83
N GLN A 369 37.17 -19.68 28.62
CA GLN A 369 36.62 -19.07 27.40
C GLN A 369 35.45 -19.87 26.82
N SER A 370 35.21 -21.08 27.32
CA SER A 370 34.17 -21.97 26.83
C SER A 370 32.81 -21.63 27.44
N PRO A 371 31.72 -21.54 26.66
CA PRO A 371 30.37 -21.38 27.19
C PRO A 371 29.92 -22.59 28.02
N ARG A 372 30.52 -23.76 27.78
CA ARG A 372 30.17 -24.99 28.50
C ARG A 372 31.34 -25.95 28.63
N VAL A 373 31.61 -26.39 29.85
CA VAL A 373 32.65 -27.37 30.15
C VAL A 373 32.03 -28.57 30.84
N ARG A 374 32.36 -29.78 30.39
CA ARG A 374 31.96 -31.03 31.04
C ARG A 374 33.19 -31.78 31.52
N LEU A 375 33.26 -32.06 32.82
CA LEU A 375 34.27 -32.92 33.43
C LEU A 375 33.61 -34.19 33.96
N GLN A 376 34.07 -35.33 33.48
CA GLN A 376 33.73 -36.66 33.97
C GLN A 376 34.98 -37.29 34.57
N TYR A 377 34.85 -37.95 35.72
CA TYR A 377 35.95 -38.73 36.29
C TYR A 377 35.43 -39.78 37.25
N GLU A 378 36.25 -40.78 37.52
CA GLU A 378 36.00 -41.79 38.51
C GLU A 378 36.99 -41.65 39.66
N ALA A 379 36.51 -41.63 40.89
CA ALA A 379 37.39 -41.54 42.04
C ALA A 379 36.96 -42.45 43.18
N ARG A 380 37.97 -42.92 43.91
CA ARG A 380 37.83 -43.71 45.13
C ARG A 380 38.75 -43.13 46.19
N ALA A 381 38.21 -42.73 47.33
CA ALA A 381 39.00 -42.23 48.44
C ALA A 381 38.82 -43.09 49.69
N HIS A 382 39.91 -43.33 50.44
CA HIS A 382 39.82 -43.87 51.79
C HIS A 382 38.93 -42.95 52.66
N PRO A 383 38.13 -43.46 53.63
CA PRO A 383 37.22 -42.65 54.45
C PRO A 383 37.83 -41.49 55.25
N LYS A 384 39.17 -41.36 55.25
CA LYS A 384 39.93 -40.30 55.94
C LYS A 384 40.82 -39.51 54.98
N SER A 385 40.55 -39.59 53.69
CA SER A 385 41.23 -38.91 52.61
C SER A 385 40.21 -38.16 51.76
N ALA A 386 40.66 -37.23 50.92
CA ALA A 386 39.80 -36.40 50.10
C ALA A 386 40.38 -36.20 48.70
N ILE A 387 39.50 -35.96 47.74
CA ILE A 387 39.85 -35.49 46.40
C ILE A 387 38.92 -34.36 46.03
N ALA A 388 39.44 -33.36 45.34
CA ALA A 388 38.63 -32.31 44.74
C ALA A 388 38.97 -32.15 43.27
N ALA A 389 37.95 -32.10 42.42
CA ALA A 389 38.06 -31.66 41.04
C ALA A 389 37.84 -30.16 40.98
N LEU A 390 38.85 -29.42 40.51
CA LEU A 390 38.79 -27.98 40.29
C LEU A 390 38.65 -27.75 38.79
N VAL A 391 37.67 -26.95 38.40
CA VAL A 391 37.44 -26.56 37.00
C VAL A 391 37.47 -25.05 36.93
N MET A 392 37.99 -24.50 35.83
CA MET A 392 38.15 -23.07 35.61
C MET A 392 38.98 -22.37 36.72
N ALA A 393 40.11 -22.97 37.08
CA ALA A 393 41.05 -22.49 38.06
C ALA A 393 42.09 -21.53 37.49
N THR A 394 42.61 -20.64 38.33
CA THR A 394 43.86 -19.92 38.05
C THR A 394 45.06 -20.88 38.02
N SER A 395 46.20 -20.44 37.48
CA SER A 395 47.45 -21.20 37.54
C SER A 395 47.91 -21.50 38.97
N ALA A 396 47.56 -20.65 39.94
CA ALA A 396 47.81 -20.87 41.37
C ALA A 396 46.82 -21.86 42.04
N GLY A 397 45.73 -22.21 41.36
CA GLY A 397 44.71 -23.15 41.84
C GLY A 397 43.61 -22.52 42.70
N SER A 398 43.44 -21.21 42.61
CA SER A 398 42.26 -20.53 43.15
C SER A 398 41.06 -20.82 42.24
N ALA A 399 40.02 -21.47 42.77
CA ALA A 399 38.83 -21.92 42.03
C ALA A 399 37.72 -22.42 42.98
N TYR A 400 36.59 -22.85 42.41
CA TYR A 400 35.64 -23.72 43.09
C TYR A 400 35.97 -25.19 42.76
N GLY A 401 36.02 -26.03 43.79
CA GLY A 401 36.32 -27.46 43.65
C GLY A 401 35.22 -28.34 44.22
N LEU A 402 34.78 -29.33 43.43
CA LEU A 402 33.87 -30.37 43.89
C LEU A 402 34.67 -31.42 44.66
N ARG A 403 34.50 -31.46 45.98
CA ARG A 403 35.30 -32.28 46.90
C ARG A 403 34.51 -33.48 47.41
N LEU A 404 35.10 -34.66 47.28
CA LEU A 404 34.75 -35.83 48.09
C LEU A 404 35.50 -35.71 49.42
N ASN A 405 34.75 -35.43 50.49
CA ASN A 405 35.30 -35.17 51.81
C ASN A 405 35.62 -36.46 52.57
N PRO A 406 36.49 -36.39 53.60
CA PRO A 406 36.62 -37.45 54.59
C PRO A 406 35.24 -37.77 55.21
N GLY A 407 34.89 -39.05 55.29
CA GLY A 407 33.55 -39.49 55.71
C GLY A 407 32.53 -39.64 54.57
N GLY A 408 32.87 -39.25 53.34
CA GLY A 408 32.11 -39.55 52.12
C GLY A 408 31.10 -38.50 51.68
N SER A 409 30.93 -37.36 52.39
CA SER A 409 30.09 -36.28 51.86
C SER A 409 30.74 -35.64 50.62
N VAL A 410 29.92 -35.13 49.70
CA VAL A 410 30.39 -34.39 48.52
C VAL A 410 29.96 -32.94 48.65
N SER A 411 30.87 -32.00 48.43
CA SER A 411 30.57 -30.57 48.56
C SER A 411 31.38 -29.70 47.61
N TRP A 412 30.79 -28.58 47.21
CA TRP A 412 31.53 -27.48 46.60
C TRP A 412 32.30 -26.73 47.67
N ASN A 413 33.58 -26.47 47.41
CA ASN A 413 34.43 -25.67 48.27
C ASN A 413 35.14 -24.59 47.46
N ALA A 414 35.21 -23.38 48.01
CA ALA A 414 36.05 -22.32 47.47
C ALA A 414 37.50 -22.57 47.92
N MET A 415 38.42 -22.73 46.97
CA MET A 415 39.82 -23.03 47.19
C MET A 415 40.67 -21.83 46.79
N ASN A 416 41.69 -21.50 47.58
CA ASN A 416 42.61 -20.40 47.27
C ASN A 416 43.88 -20.87 46.56
N SER A 417 44.16 -22.19 46.54
CA SER A 417 45.32 -22.77 45.86
C SER A 417 45.13 -24.26 45.56
N TRP A 418 45.98 -24.81 44.69
CA TRP A 418 46.02 -26.26 44.40
C TRP A 418 46.35 -27.14 45.60
N THR A 419 46.73 -26.59 46.75
CA THR A 419 47.03 -27.31 48.00
C THR A 419 46.12 -26.94 49.16
N ASP A 420 45.01 -26.25 48.90
CA ASP A 420 44.03 -25.86 49.91
C ASP A 420 43.00 -27.00 50.15
N SER A 421 42.43 -27.05 51.36
CA SER A 421 41.26 -27.88 51.66
C SER A 421 39.95 -27.17 51.31
N GLY A 422 40.00 -25.85 51.13
CA GLY A 422 38.88 -25.01 50.75
C GLY A 422 37.88 -24.77 51.88
N THR A 423 37.03 -23.76 51.68
CA THR A 423 35.91 -23.42 52.56
C THR A 423 34.61 -23.93 51.95
N LEU A 424 33.77 -24.60 52.75
CA LEU A 424 32.48 -25.13 52.32
C LEU A 424 31.59 -24.03 51.74
N VAL A 425 31.10 -24.24 50.52
CA VAL A 425 30.14 -23.38 49.83
C VAL A 425 28.77 -24.03 49.86
N GLU A 426 28.66 -25.25 49.32
CA GLU A 426 27.40 -25.97 49.22
C GLU A 426 27.62 -27.48 49.35
N THR A 427 26.68 -28.16 50.03
CA THR A 427 26.72 -29.62 50.18
C THR A 427 25.92 -30.26 49.06
N VAL A 428 26.58 -31.08 48.24
CA VAL A 428 25.96 -31.86 47.15
C VAL A 428 25.41 -33.19 47.67
N LEU A 429 26.11 -33.81 48.62
CA LEU A 429 25.71 -35.06 49.26
C LEU A 429 26.11 -35.05 50.74
N THR A 430 25.12 -35.16 51.64
CA THR A 430 25.30 -34.94 53.08
C THR A 430 25.98 -36.08 53.84
N SER A 431 25.83 -37.34 53.40
CA SER A 431 26.62 -38.45 53.94
C SER A 431 26.62 -39.66 53.01
N ALA A 432 27.74 -39.96 52.36
CA ALA A 432 27.95 -41.22 51.65
C ALA A 432 28.58 -42.30 52.53
N GLY A 433 28.27 -42.34 53.84
CA GLY A 433 28.90 -43.31 54.76
C GLY A 433 28.80 -44.77 54.29
N ALA A 434 27.79 -45.10 53.48
CA ALA A 434 27.61 -46.41 52.83
C ALA A 434 28.51 -46.66 51.59
N TYR A 435 29.13 -45.62 51.03
CA TYR A 435 29.92 -45.65 49.79
C TYR A 435 31.37 -45.19 49.99
N ALA A 436 31.78 -44.92 51.23
CA ALA A 436 33.14 -44.53 51.57
C ALA A 436 34.12 -45.68 51.25
N GLY A 437 34.98 -45.45 50.25
CA GLY A 437 35.89 -46.48 49.73
C GLY A 437 35.34 -47.27 48.54
N ASN A 438 34.17 -46.92 47.98
CA ASN A 438 33.71 -47.37 46.66
C ASN A 438 34.29 -46.49 45.55
N TRP A 439 34.26 -46.99 44.32
CA TRP A 439 34.45 -46.17 43.13
C TRP A 439 33.17 -45.39 42.84
N LEU A 440 33.30 -44.08 42.77
CA LEU A 440 32.23 -43.17 42.41
C LEU A 440 32.53 -42.55 41.05
N GLN A 441 31.50 -42.42 40.23
CA GLN A 441 31.55 -41.65 38.99
C GLN A 441 31.00 -40.26 39.25
N PHE A 442 31.74 -39.24 38.84
CA PHE A 442 31.37 -37.84 38.92
C PHE A 442 31.18 -37.30 37.51
N GLU A 443 30.10 -36.56 37.31
CA GLU A 443 29.87 -35.75 36.13
C GLU A 443 29.59 -34.32 36.59
N ILE A 444 30.39 -33.38 36.11
CA ILE A 444 30.27 -31.95 36.37
C ILE A 444 30.02 -31.27 35.03
N ASP A 445 28.83 -30.73 34.84
CA ASP A 445 28.48 -29.88 33.71
C ASP A 445 28.49 -28.42 34.17
N ILE A 446 29.32 -27.59 33.55
CA ILE A 446 29.44 -26.16 33.85
C ILE A 446 28.94 -25.39 32.64
N GLU A 447 27.96 -24.52 32.85
CA GLU A 447 27.39 -23.62 31.85
C GLU A 447 27.62 -22.17 32.28
N MET A 448 28.31 -21.40 31.43
CA MET A 448 28.66 -20.01 31.73
C MET A 448 27.41 -19.13 31.80
N ARG A 449 27.35 -18.26 32.81
CA ARG A 449 26.33 -17.20 32.91
C ARG A 449 26.90 -15.86 32.44
N ASP A 450 28.14 -15.60 32.85
CA ASP A 450 28.94 -14.44 32.46
C ASP A 450 30.43 -14.76 32.64
N ARG A 451 31.32 -13.77 32.42
CA ARG A 451 32.78 -13.97 32.48
C ARG A 451 33.30 -14.42 33.86
N ASN A 452 32.53 -14.21 34.93
CA ASN A 452 32.97 -14.45 36.30
C ASN A 452 32.11 -15.50 37.02
N ARG A 453 30.98 -15.92 36.44
CA ARG A 453 30.02 -16.84 37.08
C ARG A 453 29.54 -17.90 36.11
N ALA A 454 29.39 -19.11 36.62
CA ALA A 454 28.85 -20.25 35.90
C ALA A 454 27.89 -21.06 36.78
N MET A 455 26.95 -21.77 36.16
CA MET A 455 26.11 -22.74 36.83
C MET A 455 26.74 -24.12 36.68
N ALA A 456 27.10 -24.76 37.79
CA ALA A 456 27.61 -26.13 37.80
C ALA A 456 26.51 -27.11 38.21
N SER A 457 26.28 -28.13 37.38
CA SER A 457 25.37 -29.23 37.64
C SER A 457 26.19 -30.50 37.90
N VAL A 458 25.94 -31.14 39.04
CA VAL A 458 26.72 -32.30 39.50
C VAL A 458 25.84 -33.54 39.60
N THR A 459 26.32 -34.61 38.98
CA THR A 459 25.75 -35.96 39.13
C THR A 459 26.82 -36.88 39.72
N VAL A 460 26.45 -37.65 40.75
CA VAL A 460 27.33 -38.62 41.41
C VAL A 460 26.66 -39.99 41.39
N ARG A 461 27.38 -41.02 40.93
CA ARG A 461 26.88 -42.40 40.85
C ARG A 461 27.84 -43.37 41.54
N ASP A 462 27.29 -44.41 42.17
CA ASP A 462 28.09 -45.55 42.60
C ASP A 462 28.43 -46.41 41.38
N LYS A 463 29.72 -46.61 41.08
CA LYS A 463 30.14 -47.24 39.83
C LYS A 463 29.77 -48.73 39.76
N ALA A 464 29.75 -49.42 40.89
CA ALA A 464 29.48 -50.86 40.95
C ALA A 464 28.00 -51.17 40.75
N SER A 465 27.10 -50.40 41.37
CA SER A 465 25.64 -50.60 41.27
C SER A 465 24.97 -49.78 40.18
N GLY A 466 25.61 -48.70 39.70
CA GLY A 466 25.00 -47.71 38.79
C GLY A 466 24.01 -46.77 39.47
N SER A 467 23.80 -46.88 40.78
CA SER A 467 22.83 -46.08 41.53
C SER A 467 23.21 -44.60 41.55
N VAL A 468 22.25 -43.71 41.30
CA VAL A 468 22.44 -42.26 41.39
C VAL A 468 22.39 -41.84 42.86
N LEU A 469 23.47 -41.25 43.34
CA LEU A 469 23.62 -40.78 44.72
C LEU A 469 23.29 -39.28 44.85
N ALA A 470 23.56 -38.51 43.79
CA ALA A 470 23.15 -37.13 43.60
C ALA A 470 22.87 -36.93 42.11
N ASP A 471 21.76 -36.27 41.77
CA ASP A 471 21.30 -36.11 40.39
C ASP A 471 21.16 -34.64 40.05
N ALA A 472 21.95 -34.14 39.09
CA ALA A 472 21.91 -32.78 38.58
C ALA A 472 21.79 -31.68 39.67
N VAL A 473 22.55 -31.80 40.75
CA VAL A 473 22.55 -30.80 41.83
C VAL A 473 23.25 -29.55 41.33
N GLN A 474 22.51 -28.43 41.29
CA GLN A 474 22.97 -27.17 40.72
C GLN A 474 23.52 -26.22 41.78
N THR A 475 24.70 -25.66 41.51
CA THR A 475 25.36 -24.67 42.35
C THR A 475 25.95 -23.57 41.46
N GLU A 476 25.74 -22.30 41.81
CA GLU A 476 26.46 -21.19 41.17
C GLU A 476 27.90 -21.15 41.67
N ILE A 477 28.87 -21.17 40.75
CA ILE A 477 30.30 -21.12 41.03
C ILE A 477 30.95 -19.94 40.32
N GLY A 478 32.07 -19.47 40.87
CA GLY A 478 32.90 -18.45 40.22
C GLY A 478 33.86 -19.05 39.20
N VAL A 479 34.11 -18.30 38.13
CA VAL A 479 35.08 -18.61 37.07
C VAL A 479 36.39 -17.88 37.39
N ALA A 480 37.50 -18.60 37.54
CA ALA A 480 38.75 -18.04 38.04
C ALA A 480 39.91 -18.06 37.02
N GLY A 481 39.96 -19.03 36.10
CA GLY A 481 41.02 -19.13 35.12
C GLY A 481 40.86 -20.31 34.16
N PRO A 482 41.80 -20.56 33.25
CA PRO A 482 41.64 -21.53 32.17
C PRO A 482 42.07 -22.97 32.53
N TYR A 483 42.50 -23.22 33.76
CA TYR A 483 43.06 -24.50 34.18
C TYR A 483 42.01 -25.43 34.79
N SER A 484 42.15 -26.73 34.60
CA SER A 484 41.34 -27.74 35.29
C SER A 484 42.24 -28.87 35.80
N GLY A 485 41.86 -29.47 36.91
CA GLY A 485 42.68 -30.48 37.57
C GLY A 485 42.12 -30.99 38.87
N PHE A 486 42.97 -31.66 39.64
CA PHE A 486 42.60 -32.36 40.86
C PHE A 486 43.57 -32.02 41.99
N ASN A 487 43.01 -31.82 43.18
CA ASN A 487 43.72 -31.75 44.46
C ASN A 487 43.42 -33.02 45.27
N PHE A 488 44.44 -33.57 45.91
CA PHE A 488 44.37 -34.76 46.73
C PHE A 488 44.82 -34.46 48.15
N TYR A 489 44.15 -35.05 49.14
CA TYR A 489 44.53 -34.97 50.55
C TYR A 489 44.41 -36.33 51.24
N GLY A 490 45.39 -36.65 52.08
CA GLY A 490 45.48 -37.92 52.77
C GLY A 490 45.95 -37.68 54.19
N ASN A 491 45.22 -38.20 55.17
CA ASN A 491 45.50 -37.90 56.58
C ASN A 491 46.72 -38.69 57.11
N PHE A 492 46.98 -39.90 56.59
CA PHE A 492 48.13 -40.75 56.98
C PHE A 492 48.53 -41.68 55.85
N HIS A 493 49.76 -42.21 55.90
CA HIS A 493 50.24 -43.25 54.98
C HIS A 493 49.31 -44.45 54.84
N GLY A 494 49.20 -44.97 53.61
CA GLY A 494 48.40 -46.16 53.31
C GLY A 494 46.91 -45.87 53.15
N ARG A 495 46.50 -44.59 53.19
CA ARG A 495 45.13 -44.14 52.96
C ARG A 495 45.00 -43.49 51.61
N TYR A 496 44.96 -44.34 50.61
CA TYR A 496 45.05 -43.93 49.22
C TYR A 496 43.81 -43.20 48.72
N VAL A 497 44.04 -42.39 47.69
CA VAL A 497 43.01 -41.88 46.79
C VAL A 497 43.36 -42.36 45.39
N TRP A 498 42.38 -42.89 44.68
CA TRP A 498 42.51 -43.30 43.29
C TRP A 498 41.62 -42.42 42.40
N LEU A 499 42.14 -42.05 41.23
CA LEU A 499 41.48 -41.26 40.18
C LEU A 499 41.68 -41.97 38.84
N ASP A 500 40.60 -42.10 38.09
CA ASP A 500 40.54 -42.87 36.85
C ASP A 500 39.54 -42.25 35.86
N ASN A 501 39.60 -42.65 34.58
CA ASN A 501 38.63 -42.32 33.53
C ASN A 501 38.25 -40.82 33.45
N ILE A 502 39.25 -39.94 33.39
CA ILE A 502 39.05 -38.49 33.32
C ILE A 502 38.66 -38.12 31.89
N GLY A 503 37.41 -37.73 31.65
CA GLY A 503 36.95 -37.13 30.41
C GLY A 503 36.71 -35.63 30.60
N LEU A 504 37.31 -34.79 29.75
CA LEU A 504 37.01 -33.36 29.73
C LEU A 504 36.55 -32.97 28.33
N THR A 505 35.36 -32.38 28.24
CA THR A 505 34.84 -31.75 27.02
C THR A 505 34.75 -30.25 27.24
N VAL A 506 35.33 -29.48 26.32
CA VAL A 506 35.29 -28.02 26.29
C VAL A 506 34.53 -27.65 25.02
N VAL A 507 33.35 -27.07 25.18
CA VAL A 507 32.50 -26.63 24.06
C VAL A 507 33.07 -25.32 23.53
N ALA A 508 33.21 -25.17 22.22
CA ALA A 508 33.65 -23.89 21.65
C ALA A 508 32.55 -22.83 21.83
N PRO A 509 32.89 -21.53 21.99
CA PRO A 509 31.88 -20.47 21.91
C PRO A 509 31.10 -20.61 20.60
N GLU A 510 29.76 -20.54 20.66
CA GLU A 510 28.99 -20.41 19.41
C GLU A 510 29.46 -19.13 18.71
N PRO A 511 29.73 -19.20 17.40
CA PRO A 511 30.14 -18.03 16.68
C PRO A 511 28.97 -17.04 16.65
N GLU A 512 29.24 -15.73 16.76
CA GLU A 512 28.18 -14.70 16.78
C GLU A 512 27.29 -14.82 15.54
N GLN A 513 26.13 -15.46 15.68
CA GLN A 513 25.17 -15.54 14.59
C GLN A 513 24.60 -14.15 14.36
N PRO A 514 24.60 -13.63 13.12
CA PRO A 514 23.79 -12.46 12.84
C PRO A 514 22.31 -12.79 13.05
N ASP A 515 21.57 -11.87 13.66
CA ASP A 515 20.12 -11.98 13.86
C ASP A 515 19.40 -12.46 12.59
N ALA A 516 18.36 -13.28 12.76
CA ALA A 516 17.60 -13.91 11.68
C ALA A 516 17.37 -12.96 10.48
N THR A 517 17.93 -13.33 9.32
CA THR A 517 17.74 -12.54 8.09
C THR A 517 16.31 -12.67 7.56
N VAL A 518 15.70 -11.53 7.26
CA VAL A 518 14.37 -11.42 6.65
C VAL A 518 14.52 -10.83 5.25
N PHE A 519 13.75 -11.37 4.29
CA PHE A 519 13.63 -10.78 2.96
C PHE A 519 12.57 -9.69 2.98
N VAL A 520 12.94 -8.47 2.59
CA VAL A 520 12.02 -7.36 2.44
C VAL A 520 12.04 -6.81 1.02
N SER A 521 10.89 -6.38 0.52
CA SER A 521 10.74 -5.57 -0.68
C SER A 521 10.01 -4.28 -0.34
N TYR A 522 10.14 -3.28 -1.20
CA TYR A 522 9.52 -1.97 -1.03
C TYR A 522 8.67 -1.63 -2.24
N VAL A 523 7.54 -0.96 -1.98
CA VAL A 523 6.71 -0.33 -3.01
C VAL A 523 6.57 1.15 -2.68
N GLN A 524 6.28 1.94 -3.71
CA GLN A 524 5.98 3.35 -3.55
C GLN A 524 4.66 3.71 -4.22
N THR A 525 3.98 4.69 -3.66
CA THR A 525 2.80 5.36 -4.24
C THR A 525 3.07 6.86 -4.35
N PHE A 526 2.28 7.55 -5.16
CA PHE A 526 2.25 9.02 -5.17
C PHE A 526 1.11 9.55 -4.31
N CYS A 527 1.35 10.73 -3.72
CA CYS A 527 0.34 11.48 -3.01
C CYS A 527 0.29 12.94 -3.52
N ASN A 528 -0.90 13.40 -3.85
CA ASN A 528 -1.12 14.76 -4.35
C ASN A 528 -1.28 15.79 -3.22
N GLU A 529 -1.35 17.06 -3.59
CA GLU A 529 -1.57 18.18 -2.68
C GLU A 529 -2.91 18.15 -1.93
N TYR A 530 -3.87 17.35 -2.39
CA TYR A 530 -5.12 17.10 -1.67
C TYR A 530 -5.03 15.98 -0.63
N GLY A 531 -3.85 15.36 -0.47
CA GLY A 531 -3.65 14.23 0.42
C GLY A 531 -4.21 12.91 -0.12
N GLU A 532 -4.58 12.86 -1.39
CA GLU A 532 -5.07 11.67 -2.07
C GLU A 532 -3.88 10.81 -2.50
N GLU A 533 -4.01 9.49 -2.36
CA GLU A 533 -2.97 8.51 -2.68
C GLU A 533 -3.42 7.58 -3.81
N GLY A 534 -2.52 7.37 -4.77
CA GLY A 534 -2.73 6.50 -5.93
C GLY A 534 -2.32 5.04 -5.67
N PRO A 535 -2.40 4.18 -6.70
CA PRO A 535 -2.02 2.79 -6.59
C PRO A 535 -0.50 2.61 -6.46
N PRO A 536 -0.03 1.47 -5.92
CA PRO A 536 1.39 1.18 -5.83
C PRO A 536 2.00 1.00 -7.22
N GLY A 537 3.23 1.49 -7.36
CA GLY A 537 4.10 1.15 -8.48
C GLY A 537 4.65 -0.28 -8.38
N PRO A 538 5.53 -0.69 -9.30
CA PRO A 538 6.19 -1.99 -9.22
C PRO A 538 7.06 -2.07 -7.95
N HIS A 539 7.14 -3.29 -7.39
CA HIS A 539 7.96 -3.56 -6.20
C HIS A 539 9.45 -3.57 -6.56
N SER A 540 10.28 -3.17 -5.60
CA SER A 540 11.73 -3.32 -5.67
C SER A 540 12.13 -4.80 -5.77
N ARG A 541 13.38 -5.05 -6.14
CA ARG A 541 14.01 -6.34 -5.82
C ARG A 541 13.91 -6.62 -4.31
N SER A 542 13.88 -7.90 -3.91
CA SER A 542 13.99 -8.26 -2.50
C SER A 542 15.41 -7.99 -2.00
N ALA A 543 15.52 -7.39 -0.81
CA ALA A 543 16.76 -7.23 -0.07
C ALA A 543 16.73 -8.14 1.16
N GLN A 544 17.84 -8.82 1.42
CA GLN A 544 18.05 -9.56 2.65
C GLN A 544 18.59 -8.58 3.70
N ARG A 545 17.88 -8.41 4.82
CA ARG A 545 18.31 -7.58 5.95
C ARG A 545 18.28 -8.39 7.24
N ASN A 546 19.22 -8.14 8.14
CA ASN A 546 19.05 -8.55 9.54
C ASN A 546 18.00 -7.64 10.21
N SER A 547 17.60 -7.99 11.44
CA SER A 547 16.76 -7.10 12.23
C SER A 547 17.52 -5.79 12.48
N ASN A 548 17.07 -4.68 11.87
CA ASN A 548 17.59 -3.31 12.00
C ASN A 548 18.76 -2.87 11.09
N ALA A 549 19.21 -3.66 10.09
CA ALA A 549 20.17 -3.12 9.11
C ALA A 549 19.54 -1.97 8.28
N PRO A 550 20.28 -0.87 8.06
CA PRO A 550 19.85 0.21 7.19
C PRO A 550 19.67 -0.30 5.76
N VAL A 551 18.50 -0.05 5.17
CA VAL A 551 18.29 -0.21 3.73
C VAL A 551 18.12 1.16 3.11
N THR A 552 19.03 1.55 2.24
CA THR A 552 18.90 2.80 1.50
C THR A 552 18.01 2.58 0.28
N ILE A 553 16.92 3.34 0.20
CA ILE A 553 15.90 3.28 -0.83
C ILE A 553 16.03 4.53 -1.70
N ALA A 554 16.41 4.37 -2.96
CA ALA A 554 16.41 5.43 -3.95
C ALA A 554 15.11 5.39 -4.77
N THR A 555 14.47 6.54 -4.93
CA THR A 555 13.21 6.69 -5.66
C THR A 555 13.26 7.89 -6.62
N PRO A 556 12.65 7.80 -7.81
CA PRO A 556 12.60 8.92 -8.76
C PRO A 556 12.00 10.20 -8.15
N VAL A 557 12.45 11.36 -8.64
CA VAL A 557 11.95 12.68 -8.21
C VAL A 557 11.01 13.35 -9.21
N ALA A 558 10.74 12.68 -10.33
CA ALA A 558 9.77 13.12 -11.32
C ALA A 558 8.45 12.37 -11.14
N ALA A 559 7.35 13.05 -11.45
CA ALA A 559 6.02 12.46 -11.49
C ALA A 559 5.24 13.02 -12.69
N PRO A 560 4.21 12.31 -13.19
CA PRO A 560 3.40 12.80 -14.29
C PRO A 560 2.79 14.19 -13.99
N PRO A 561 2.87 15.15 -14.93
CA PRO A 561 2.38 16.50 -14.71
C PRO A 561 0.85 16.54 -14.63
N GLY A 562 0.31 17.59 -14.00
CA GLY A 562 -1.14 17.87 -13.95
C GLY A 562 -1.90 17.24 -12.78
N TYR A 563 -1.31 16.30 -12.03
CA TYR A 563 -1.96 15.65 -10.88
C TYR A 563 -1.66 16.31 -9.51
N GLY A 564 -0.85 17.38 -9.49
CA GLY A 564 -0.47 18.06 -8.23
C GLY A 564 0.30 17.18 -7.24
N ILE A 565 1.15 16.27 -7.73
CA ILE A 565 1.91 15.32 -6.90
C ILE A 565 2.95 16.07 -6.08
N THR A 566 2.91 15.91 -4.75
CA THR A 566 3.80 16.61 -3.81
C THR A 566 4.68 15.66 -2.99
N HIS A 567 4.23 14.40 -2.80
CA HIS A 567 4.89 13.42 -1.94
C HIS A 567 4.91 12.02 -2.56
N LYS A 568 5.84 11.20 -2.09
CA LYS A 568 5.90 9.75 -2.28
C LYS A 568 5.60 9.08 -0.95
N VAL A 569 4.85 7.98 -0.95
CA VAL A 569 4.66 7.16 0.25
C VAL A 569 5.34 5.81 0.02
N LEU A 570 6.22 5.44 0.94
CA LEU A 570 7.00 4.20 0.91
C LEU A 570 6.33 3.17 1.82
N TYR A 571 6.27 1.93 1.32
CA TYR A 571 5.80 0.77 2.07
C TYR A 571 6.83 -0.35 2.01
N ARG A 572 6.93 -1.13 3.08
CA ARG A 572 7.81 -2.29 3.20
C ARG A 572 7.00 -3.57 3.36
N SER A 573 7.42 -4.66 2.73
CA SER A 573 6.82 -5.98 2.97
C SER A 573 7.16 -6.45 4.39
N ALA A 574 6.14 -6.78 5.17
CA ALA A 574 6.28 -7.40 6.49
C ALA A 574 5.45 -8.69 6.55
N THR A 575 6.01 -9.73 7.15
CA THR A 575 5.33 -11.02 7.32
C THR A 575 4.77 -11.11 8.73
N GLY A 576 3.45 -11.05 8.86
CA GLY A 576 2.73 -11.25 10.12
C GLY A 576 2.04 -12.62 10.17
N ALA A 577 1.30 -12.88 11.26
CA ALA A 577 0.55 -14.12 11.46
C ALA A 577 -0.51 -14.41 10.37
N SER A 578 -0.94 -13.38 9.62
CA SER A 578 -1.96 -13.46 8.57
C SER A 578 -1.38 -13.51 7.14
N GLY A 579 -0.05 -13.54 6.99
CA GLY A 579 0.64 -13.52 5.70
C GLY A 579 1.54 -12.30 5.50
N THR A 580 2.08 -12.15 4.30
CA THR A 580 2.95 -11.03 3.91
C THR A 580 2.11 -9.88 3.32
N ALA A 581 2.27 -8.67 3.85
CA ALA A 581 1.61 -7.46 3.37
C ALA A 581 2.57 -6.27 3.31
N TYR A 582 2.28 -5.28 2.46
CA TYR A 582 3.01 -4.02 2.43
C TYR A 582 2.46 -3.07 3.50
N GLN A 583 3.32 -2.64 4.43
CA GLN A 583 2.96 -1.74 5.53
C GLN A 583 3.69 -0.40 5.41
N PHE A 584 3.03 0.66 5.87
CA PHE A 584 3.51 2.03 5.75
C PHE A 584 4.86 2.19 6.44
N LEU A 585 5.84 2.75 5.71
CA LEU A 585 7.18 3.05 6.23
C LEU A 585 7.37 4.55 6.44
N ALA A 586 7.17 5.34 5.39
CA ALA A 586 7.40 6.78 5.43
C ALA A 586 6.67 7.53 4.30
N LYS A 587 6.33 8.80 4.55
CA LYS A 587 5.91 9.75 3.53
C LYS A 587 7.02 10.80 3.34
N ILE A 588 7.58 10.86 2.14
CA ILE A 588 8.70 11.76 1.81
C ILE A 588 8.29 12.77 0.72
N PRO A 589 8.85 13.99 0.68
CA PRO A 589 8.62 14.93 -0.42
C PRO A 589 9.01 14.33 -1.77
N LEU A 590 8.32 14.72 -2.85
CA LEU A 590 8.62 14.22 -4.19
C LEU A 590 10.10 14.43 -4.57
N ALA A 591 10.67 15.58 -4.19
CA ALA A 591 12.05 15.96 -4.49
C ALA A 591 13.13 15.19 -3.71
N GLN A 592 12.77 14.40 -2.70
CA GLN A 592 13.75 13.63 -1.93
C GLN A 592 14.14 12.36 -2.69
N GLU A 593 15.40 12.24 -3.12
CA GLU A 593 15.90 11.12 -3.94
C GLU A 593 16.10 9.82 -3.15
N SER A 594 16.53 9.91 -1.89
CA SER A 594 16.84 8.75 -1.06
C SER A 594 16.19 8.79 0.32
N TYR A 595 15.88 7.62 0.85
CA TYR A 595 15.39 7.40 2.22
C TYR A 595 16.12 6.20 2.82
N VAL A 596 16.62 6.34 4.05
CA VAL A 596 17.28 5.24 4.77
C VAL A 596 16.27 4.64 5.74
N ASP A 597 15.90 3.38 5.50
CA ASP A 597 15.02 2.62 6.39
C ASP A 597 15.79 2.10 7.60
N LEU A 598 15.48 2.65 8.76
CA LEU A 598 16.00 2.26 10.08
C LEU A 598 14.91 1.67 10.98
N GLN A 599 13.68 1.49 10.49
CA GLN A 599 12.53 1.12 11.32
C GLN A 599 12.46 -0.39 11.55
N ALA A 600 12.16 -0.81 12.79
CA ALA A 600 11.82 -2.19 13.10
C ALA A 600 10.48 -2.59 12.46
N ASP A 601 10.21 -3.89 12.30
CA ASP A 601 8.93 -4.38 11.75
C ASP A 601 7.74 -4.02 12.65
N THR A 602 7.95 -3.87 13.96
CA THR A 602 6.93 -3.45 14.93
C THR A 602 6.55 -1.98 14.83
N ASP A 603 7.39 -1.17 14.20
CA ASP A 603 7.21 0.29 14.10
C ASP A 603 6.57 0.71 12.77
N LEU A 604 6.34 -0.24 11.85
CA LEU A 604 5.63 0.00 10.61
C LEU A 604 4.17 0.38 10.88
N GLY A 605 3.63 1.24 10.00
CA GLY A 605 2.25 1.68 10.06
C GLY A 605 1.26 0.70 9.43
N GLY A 606 0.08 1.21 9.07
CA GLY A 606 -1.00 0.41 8.49
C GLY A 606 -0.65 -0.24 7.14
N VAL A 607 -1.45 -1.23 6.76
CA VAL A 607 -1.35 -1.92 5.46
C VAL A 607 -1.68 -0.95 4.32
N LEU A 608 -1.02 -1.11 3.17
CA LEU A 608 -1.32 -0.41 1.92
C LEU A 608 -2.79 -0.63 1.50
N GLU A 609 -3.62 0.41 1.62
CA GLU A 609 -5.04 0.37 1.24
C GLU A 609 -5.31 0.79 -0.21
N SER A 610 -4.38 1.53 -0.83
CA SER A 610 -4.60 2.17 -2.14
C SER A 610 -4.42 1.26 -3.35
N GLN A 611 -4.37 -0.07 -3.15
CA GLN A 611 -4.14 -1.04 -4.23
C GLN A 611 -5.12 -0.92 -5.40
N LEU A 612 -6.36 -0.56 -5.11
CA LEU A 612 -7.43 -0.41 -6.10
C LEU A 612 -7.69 1.06 -6.46
N HIS A 613 -6.81 2.00 -6.12
CA HIS A 613 -7.01 3.43 -6.42
C HIS A 613 -6.68 3.81 -7.87
N ASP A 614 -7.20 3.04 -8.82
CA ASP A 614 -6.93 3.19 -10.26
C ASP A 614 -7.33 4.58 -10.79
N LEU A 615 -6.60 5.04 -11.80
CA LEU A 615 -6.94 6.29 -12.50
C LEU A 615 -8.24 6.16 -13.28
N PRO A 616 -9.08 7.23 -13.34
CA PRO A 616 -10.15 7.27 -14.32
C PRO A 616 -9.57 7.28 -15.75
N PRO A 617 -10.24 6.65 -16.73
CA PRO A 617 -9.82 6.75 -18.11
C PRO A 617 -10.00 8.18 -18.63
N ALA A 618 -9.13 8.61 -19.56
CA ALA A 618 -9.14 9.96 -20.12
C ALA A 618 -10.47 10.33 -20.82
N ASP A 619 -11.19 9.33 -21.32
CA ASP A 619 -12.48 9.47 -21.97
C ASP A 619 -13.68 9.27 -21.01
N LEU A 620 -13.48 9.29 -19.69
CA LEU A 620 -14.58 9.31 -18.72
C LEU A 620 -15.45 10.55 -18.95
N ARG A 621 -16.77 10.35 -19.04
CA ARG A 621 -17.82 11.35 -19.26
C ARG A 621 -18.99 11.17 -18.29
N GLY A 622 -19.89 12.14 -18.24
CA GLY A 622 -21.16 12.04 -17.53
C GLY A 622 -21.04 11.89 -16.03
N LEU A 623 -20.19 12.69 -15.41
CA LEU A 623 -19.91 12.58 -14.00
C LEU A 623 -21.14 12.97 -13.14
N LEU A 624 -21.49 12.11 -12.18
CA LEU A 624 -22.56 12.30 -11.20
C LEU A 624 -22.03 12.00 -9.79
N ALA A 625 -22.47 12.79 -8.80
CA ALA A 625 -22.25 12.49 -7.39
C ALA A 625 -23.39 11.63 -6.85
N MET A 626 -23.06 10.48 -6.26
CA MET A 626 -24.03 9.55 -5.67
C MET A 626 -24.18 9.80 -4.15
N PRO A 627 -25.37 9.56 -3.56
CA PRO A 627 -25.62 9.86 -2.13
C PRO A 627 -24.67 9.17 -1.13
N ASN A 628 -24.14 7.99 -1.45
CA ASN A 628 -23.29 7.21 -0.54
C ASN A 628 -21.79 7.46 -0.75
N ARG A 629 -21.42 8.71 -1.09
CA ARG A 629 -20.05 9.20 -1.19
C ARG A 629 -19.19 8.52 -2.26
N PHE A 630 -19.72 8.31 -3.46
CA PHE A 630 -18.91 7.93 -4.62
C PHE A 630 -19.37 8.68 -5.86
N LEU A 631 -18.53 8.71 -6.90
CA LEU A 631 -18.86 9.24 -8.20
C LEU A 631 -19.26 8.12 -9.15
N ALA A 632 -20.17 8.42 -10.06
CA ALA A 632 -20.45 7.58 -11.22
C ALA A 632 -20.11 8.38 -12.49
N GLY A 633 -19.57 7.69 -13.48
CA GLY A 633 -19.40 8.22 -14.83
C GLY A 633 -19.37 7.05 -15.80
N PHE A 634 -19.08 7.29 -17.07
CA PHE A 634 -18.95 6.21 -18.04
C PHE A 634 -17.83 6.48 -19.05
N SER A 635 -17.32 5.40 -19.62
CA SER A 635 -16.39 5.41 -20.75
C SER A 635 -16.91 4.37 -21.74
N LYS A 636 -17.16 4.79 -22.97
CA LYS A 636 -17.71 3.93 -24.04
C LYS A 636 -18.95 3.17 -23.55
N ASN A 637 -18.90 1.85 -23.44
CA ASN A 637 -19.98 0.97 -22.99
C ASN A 637 -19.82 0.50 -21.53
N GLU A 638 -19.01 1.18 -20.71
CA GLU A 638 -18.80 0.81 -19.31
C GLU A 638 -19.28 1.94 -18.39
N LEU A 639 -20.09 1.61 -17.40
CA LEU A 639 -20.35 2.44 -16.23
C LEU A 639 -19.17 2.28 -15.26
N LEU A 640 -18.56 3.39 -14.86
CA LEU A 640 -17.41 3.46 -13.96
C LEU A 640 -17.83 4.11 -12.64
N LEU A 641 -17.42 3.50 -11.54
CA LEU A 641 -17.74 3.96 -10.19
C LEU A 641 -16.44 4.24 -9.43
N SER A 642 -16.40 5.36 -8.72
CA SER A 642 -15.27 5.65 -7.84
C SER A 642 -15.34 4.80 -6.56
N ALA A 643 -14.20 4.60 -5.91
CA ALA A 643 -14.19 4.02 -4.58
C ALA A 643 -14.92 4.92 -3.56
N GLN A 644 -15.50 4.29 -2.53
CA GLN A 644 -16.33 4.99 -1.55
C GLN A 644 -15.47 5.95 -0.71
N GLY A 645 -15.86 7.23 -0.70
CA GLY A 645 -15.12 8.31 -0.05
C GLY A 645 -13.80 8.67 -0.72
N ARG A 646 -13.46 8.06 -1.87
CA ARG A 646 -12.22 8.25 -2.63
C ARG A 646 -12.56 8.62 -4.08
N TYR A 647 -12.98 9.87 -4.28
CA TYR A 647 -13.50 10.36 -5.56
C TYR A 647 -12.45 10.40 -6.69
N HIS A 648 -11.17 10.29 -6.35
CA HIS A 648 -10.05 10.25 -7.28
C HIS A 648 -9.75 8.83 -7.80
N ALA A 649 -10.30 7.79 -7.18
CA ALA A 649 -10.00 6.39 -7.44
C ALA A 649 -11.16 5.71 -8.19
N PHE A 650 -10.92 5.13 -9.36
CA PHE A 650 -11.90 4.43 -10.19
C PHE A 650 -11.49 2.96 -10.46
N PRO A 651 -11.66 2.07 -9.46
CA PRO A 651 -11.22 0.68 -9.54
C PRO A 651 -11.76 -0.05 -10.77
N LEU A 652 -10.93 -0.87 -11.41
CA LEU A 652 -11.35 -1.70 -12.53
C LEU A 652 -12.48 -2.68 -12.16
N ASP A 653 -12.46 -3.22 -10.94
CA ASP A 653 -13.44 -4.20 -10.46
C ASP A 653 -14.86 -3.63 -10.29
N TYR A 654 -15.01 -2.31 -10.25
CA TYR A 654 -16.33 -1.67 -10.05
C TYR A 654 -17.02 -1.31 -11.38
N ARG A 655 -16.43 -1.71 -12.52
CA ARG A 655 -16.98 -1.40 -13.84
C ARG A 655 -18.13 -2.33 -14.20
N LEU A 656 -19.20 -1.75 -14.76
CA LEU A 656 -20.37 -2.49 -15.21
C LEU A 656 -20.59 -2.23 -16.71
N ALA A 657 -20.48 -3.27 -17.53
CA ALA A 657 -20.55 -3.16 -18.99
C ALA A 657 -21.98 -3.26 -19.54
N THR A 658 -22.26 -2.48 -20.59
CA THR A 658 -23.48 -2.51 -21.41
C THR A 658 -23.19 -3.06 -22.81
N ASP A 659 -24.23 -3.52 -23.51
CA ASP A 659 -24.08 -4.07 -24.87
C ASP A 659 -23.75 -3.00 -25.92
N TYR A 660 -24.15 -1.75 -25.65
CA TYR A 660 -24.00 -0.60 -26.55
C TYR A 660 -23.32 0.56 -25.83
N PRO A 661 -22.65 1.47 -26.56
CA PRO A 661 -22.07 2.68 -25.98
C PRO A 661 -23.10 3.47 -25.16
N ILE A 662 -22.65 3.98 -24.02
CA ILE A 662 -23.40 4.84 -23.12
C ILE A 662 -23.33 6.27 -23.67
N VAL A 663 -24.49 6.91 -23.79
CA VAL A 663 -24.63 8.31 -24.25
C VAL A 663 -24.73 9.24 -23.05
N ALA A 664 -25.49 8.82 -22.02
CA ALA A 664 -25.67 9.59 -20.80
C ALA A 664 -26.03 8.72 -19.61
N ILE A 665 -25.88 9.29 -18.41
CA ILE A 665 -26.35 8.68 -17.17
C ILE A 665 -27.12 9.73 -16.37
N GLY A 666 -28.08 9.27 -15.58
CA GLY A 666 -28.84 10.09 -14.64
C GLY A 666 -29.02 9.35 -13.31
N ALA A 667 -29.04 10.07 -12.20
CA ALA A 667 -29.23 9.48 -10.87
C ALA A 667 -30.64 9.77 -10.34
N ILE A 668 -31.26 8.73 -9.76
CA ILE A 668 -32.51 8.82 -9.02
C ILE A 668 -32.38 7.98 -7.75
N ASP A 669 -32.52 8.62 -6.58
CA ASP A 669 -32.23 8.01 -5.28
C ASP A 669 -30.83 7.35 -5.26
N ALA A 670 -30.76 6.04 -5.01
CA ALA A 670 -29.53 5.24 -5.07
C ALA A 670 -29.34 4.49 -6.40
N SER A 671 -30.14 4.81 -7.42
CA SER A 671 -30.09 4.18 -8.75
C SER A 671 -29.40 5.07 -9.78
N VAL A 672 -28.62 4.47 -10.67
CA VAL A 672 -28.10 5.11 -11.88
C VAL A 672 -28.86 4.57 -13.08
N VAL A 673 -29.60 5.43 -13.76
CA VAL A 673 -30.20 5.15 -15.07
C VAL A 673 -29.11 5.36 -16.13
N VAL A 674 -28.77 4.30 -16.85
CA VAL A 674 -27.72 4.28 -17.86
C VAL A 674 -28.37 4.27 -19.25
N LEU A 675 -28.18 5.36 -19.98
CA LEU A 675 -28.81 5.60 -21.28
C LEU A 675 -27.83 5.30 -22.40
N THR A 676 -28.14 4.32 -23.24
CA THR A 676 -27.24 3.84 -24.31
C THR A 676 -27.76 4.21 -25.70
N GLU A 677 -26.98 3.91 -26.73
CA GLU A 677 -27.41 3.99 -28.14
C GLU A 677 -28.52 3.00 -28.52
N SER A 678 -28.94 2.11 -27.61
CA SER A 678 -30.04 1.16 -27.83
C SER A 678 -30.89 0.95 -26.58
N HIS A 679 -30.61 -0.04 -25.74
CA HIS A 679 -31.43 -0.33 -24.56
C HIS A 679 -30.89 0.40 -23.33
N PRO A 680 -31.73 1.10 -22.56
CA PRO A 680 -31.33 1.63 -21.27
C PRO A 680 -31.12 0.51 -20.25
N TYR A 681 -30.29 0.79 -19.25
CA TYR A 681 -30.04 -0.07 -18.09
C TYR A 681 -30.32 0.73 -16.82
N VAL A 682 -30.51 0.03 -15.71
CA VAL A 682 -30.52 0.65 -14.39
C VAL A 682 -29.59 -0.11 -13.47
N ALA A 683 -28.65 0.62 -12.86
CA ALA A 683 -27.73 0.11 -11.87
C ALA A 683 -28.15 0.53 -10.46
N THR A 684 -28.10 -0.39 -9.50
CA THR A 684 -28.52 -0.16 -8.11
C THR A 684 -27.59 -0.84 -7.12
N GLY A 685 -27.37 -0.16 -6.00
CA GLY A 685 -26.51 -0.61 -4.92
C GLY A 685 -26.25 0.53 -3.94
N TYR A 686 -25.80 0.18 -2.74
CA TYR A 686 -25.46 1.18 -1.71
C TYR A 686 -23.97 1.52 -1.70
N THR A 687 -23.11 0.57 -2.08
CA THR A 687 -21.66 0.73 -2.18
C THR A 687 -21.19 0.40 -3.61
N PRO A 688 -20.11 1.02 -4.10
CA PRO A 688 -19.62 0.82 -5.47
C PRO A 688 -19.32 -0.65 -5.82
N ASP A 689 -18.76 -1.40 -4.89
CA ASP A 689 -18.39 -2.81 -5.01
C ASP A 689 -19.60 -3.76 -5.03
N ALA A 690 -20.77 -3.30 -4.57
CA ALA A 690 -22.00 -4.06 -4.54
C ALA A 690 -23.04 -3.59 -5.57
N MET A 691 -22.65 -2.70 -6.50
CA MET A 691 -23.54 -2.23 -7.56
C MET A 691 -23.83 -3.35 -8.57
N SER A 692 -25.10 -3.53 -8.89
CA SER A 692 -25.57 -4.48 -9.90
C SER A 692 -26.38 -3.75 -10.96
N MET A 693 -26.32 -4.22 -12.21
CA MET A 693 -26.96 -3.55 -13.35
C MET A 693 -27.92 -4.48 -14.08
N ARG A 694 -29.11 -3.97 -14.40
CA ARG A 694 -30.16 -4.68 -15.14
C ARG A 694 -30.51 -3.93 -16.43
N LYS A 695 -30.58 -4.67 -17.54
CA LYS A 695 -31.05 -4.18 -18.84
C LYS A 695 -32.57 -4.02 -18.84
N LEU A 696 -33.09 -2.92 -19.40
CA LEU A 696 -34.53 -2.73 -19.62
C LEU A 696 -34.96 -3.33 -20.97
N GLU A 697 -36.19 -3.84 -21.04
CA GLU A 697 -36.66 -4.65 -22.18
C GLU A 697 -36.92 -3.83 -23.46
N VAL A 698 -37.30 -2.55 -23.33
CA VAL A 698 -37.70 -1.72 -24.46
C VAL A 698 -36.48 -0.92 -25.00
N PRO A 699 -36.17 -0.99 -26.31
CA PRO A 699 -34.97 -0.38 -26.91
C PRO A 699 -35.13 1.13 -27.16
N TYR A 700 -35.45 1.91 -26.14
CA TYR A 700 -35.50 3.37 -26.27
C TYR A 700 -34.11 3.99 -26.16
N ALA A 701 -33.43 4.07 -27.30
CA ALA A 701 -32.11 4.67 -27.45
C ALA A 701 -32.08 6.14 -27.00
N CYS A 702 -30.96 6.60 -26.45
CA CYS A 702 -30.76 8.00 -26.13
C CYS A 702 -30.21 8.76 -27.34
N SER A 703 -31.00 9.68 -27.89
CA SER A 703 -30.63 10.49 -29.06
C SER A 703 -29.65 11.62 -28.71
N ALA A 704 -29.75 12.17 -27.50
CA ALA A 704 -28.99 13.36 -27.12
C ALA A 704 -28.63 13.34 -25.64
N ARG A 705 -27.33 13.33 -25.34
CA ARG A 705 -26.81 13.49 -23.97
C ARG A 705 -27.39 14.73 -23.26
N ARG A 706 -27.49 15.85 -24.00
CA ARG A 706 -27.92 17.14 -23.45
C ARG A 706 -29.42 17.20 -23.16
N SER A 707 -30.20 16.22 -23.60
CA SER A 707 -31.64 16.16 -23.37
C SER A 707 -32.03 15.63 -21.98
N VAL A 708 -31.06 15.09 -21.24
CA VAL A 708 -31.31 14.37 -19.98
C VAL A 708 -31.66 15.34 -18.87
N ALA A 709 -32.80 15.11 -18.21
CA ALA A 709 -33.25 15.87 -17.04
C ALA A 709 -33.92 14.94 -16.02
N ASN A 710 -34.00 15.37 -14.76
CA ASN A 710 -34.70 14.63 -13.70
C ASN A 710 -36.00 15.36 -13.33
N LEU A 711 -37.15 14.73 -13.59
CA LEU A 711 -38.47 15.20 -13.14
C LEU A 711 -38.89 14.45 -11.89
N LYS A 712 -39.53 15.14 -10.94
CA LYS A 712 -39.85 14.58 -9.63
C LYS A 712 -40.77 13.36 -9.72
N ASP A 713 -41.81 13.44 -10.56
CA ASP A 713 -42.83 12.39 -10.66
C ASP A 713 -42.50 11.32 -11.72
N PHE A 714 -41.53 11.59 -12.62
CA PHE A 714 -41.22 10.73 -13.76
C PHE A 714 -39.80 10.14 -13.75
N GLY A 715 -38.91 10.68 -12.92
CA GLY A 715 -37.51 10.28 -12.85
C GLY A 715 -36.66 10.83 -13.99
N ILE A 716 -35.77 10.01 -14.55
CA ILE A 716 -34.84 10.43 -15.59
C ILE A 716 -35.57 10.47 -16.94
N VAL A 717 -35.63 11.66 -17.52
CA VAL A 717 -36.27 11.96 -18.80
C VAL A 717 -35.23 12.29 -19.85
N TYR A 718 -35.39 11.75 -21.06
CA TYR A 718 -34.44 11.96 -22.16
C TYR A 718 -35.11 11.82 -23.52
N SER A 719 -34.47 12.39 -24.54
CA SER A 719 -34.90 12.32 -25.93
C SER A 719 -34.48 11.00 -26.57
N SER A 720 -35.44 10.27 -27.16
CA SER A 720 -35.21 9.07 -27.98
C SER A 720 -35.64 9.30 -29.43
N PRO A 721 -35.37 8.38 -30.37
CA PRO A 721 -35.88 8.48 -31.73
C PRO A 721 -37.42 8.44 -31.81
N ASP A 722 -38.10 7.86 -30.83
CA ASP A 722 -39.57 7.72 -30.85
C ASP A 722 -40.31 8.85 -30.12
N GLY A 723 -39.62 9.54 -29.21
CA GLY A 723 -40.22 10.60 -28.39
C GLY A 723 -39.42 10.90 -27.13
N LEU A 724 -40.00 11.68 -26.23
CA LEU A 724 -39.44 11.91 -24.90
C LEU A 724 -39.78 10.74 -23.99
N VAL A 725 -38.76 10.10 -23.41
CA VAL A 725 -38.88 8.87 -22.61
C VAL A 725 -38.54 9.18 -21.16
N ALA A 726 -39.25 8.59 -20.23
CA ALA A 726 -39.01 8.66 -18.79
C ALA A 726 -38.71 7.28 -18.19
N ILE A 727 -37.77 7.22 -17.25
CA ILE A 727 -37.46 6.03 -16.46
C ILE A 727 -37.47 6.42 -14.98
N ASN A 728 -38.44 5.88 -14.25
CA ASN A 728 -38.58 6.11 -12.82
C ASN A 728 -37.93 4.96 -12.02
N GLY A 729 -36.68 5.15 -11.62
CA GLY A 729 -35.93 4.18 -10.83
C GLY A 729 -35.86 2.82 -11.53
N GLN A 730 -36.46 1.80 -10.91
CA GLN A 730 -36.51 0.43 -11.45
C GLN A 730 -37.71 0.13 -12.36
N GLY A 731 -38.54 1.14 -12.65
CA GLY A 731 -39.73 1.04 -13.48
C GLY A 731 -39.43 0.81 -14.97
N ALA A 732 -40.45 0.38 -15.71
CA ALA A 732 -40.37 0.28 -17.15
C ALA A 732 -40.27 1.67 -17.80
N PRO A 733 -39.59 1.81 -18.95
CA PRO A 733 -39.58 3.06 -19.71
C PRO A 733 -40.99 3.50 -20.13
N LEU A 734 -41.29 4.79 -19.99
CA LEU A 734 -42.57 5.41 -20.38
C LEU A 734 -42.34 6.47 -21.47
N LEU A 735 -43.07 6.39 -22.59
CA LEU A 735 -43.02 7.39 -23.66
C LEU A 735 -43.96 8.56 -23.36
N LEU A 736 -43.43 9.65 -22.78
CA LEU A 736 -44.22 10.81 -22.34
C LEU A 736 -44.93 11.55 -23.48
N THR A 737 -44.35 11.54 -24.68
CA THR A 737 -44.92 12.23 -25.84
C THR A 737 -45.88 11.38 -26.65
N GLU A 738 -46.14 10.12 -26.28
CA GLU A 738 -46.92 9.18 -27.10
C GLU A 738 -48.31 9.71 -27.46
N ALA A 739 -49.02 10.27 -26.48
CA ALA A 739 -50.35 10.84 -26.66
C ALA A 739 -50.33 12.25 -27.30
N LEU A 740 -49.17 12.90 -27.37
CA LEU A 740 -49.03 14.30 -27.78
C LEU A 740 -48.57 14.44 -29.23
N MET A 741 -47.53 13.71 -29.63
CA MET A 741 -46.88 13.86 -30.93
C MET A 741 -46.76 12.51 -31.64
N THR A 742 -46.82 12.51 -32.97
CA THR A 742 -46.38 11.35 -33.76
C THR A 742 -44.85 11.31 -33.80
N ARG A 743 -44.30 10.15 -34.15
CA ARG A 743 -42.85 9.99 -34.33
C ARG A 743 -42.31 10.95 -35.39
N GLU A 744 -43.02 11.16 -36.50
CA GLU A 744 -42.59 12.07 -37.57
C GLU A 744 -42.54 13.51 -37.08
N GLN A 745 -43.52 13.94 -36.29
CA GLN A 745 -43.55 15.28 -35.68
C GLN A 745 -42.40 15.47 -34.68
N TRP A 746 -42.10 14.44 -33.88
CA TRP A 746 -40.97 14.46 -32.97
C TRP A 746 -39.63 14.52 -33.72
N GLN A 747 -39.47 13.73 -34.77
CA GLN A 747 -38.28 13.73 -35.63
C GLN A 747 -38.06 15.07 -36.32
N ALA A 748 -39.12 15.81 -36.64
CA ALA A 748 -39.01 17.16 -37.20
C ALA A 748 -38.37 18.18 -36.24
N LEU A 749 -38.34 17.90 -34.93
CA LEU A 749 -37.62 18.72 -33.93
C LEU A 749 -36.13 18.39 -33.86
N ASN A 750 -35.63 17.40 -34.62
CA ASN A 750 -34.27 16.87 -34.52
C ASN A 750 -33.92 16.43 -33.07
N PRO A 751 -34.38 15.23 -32.66
CA PRO A 751 -34.21 14.73 -31.29
C PRO A 751 -32.77 14.73 -30.77
N ALA A 752 -31.77 14.63 -31.66
CA ALA A 752 -30.34 14.65 -31.33
C ALA A 752 -29.81 16.05 -30.93
N SER A 753 -30.53 17.12 -31.29
CA SER A 753 -30.17 18.51 -30.95
C SER A 753 -30.71 18.96 -29.59
N ILE A 754 -31.61 18.19 -28.99
CA ILE A 754 -32.39 18.64 -27.83
C ILE A 754 -31.49 18.86 -26.61
N LEU A 755 -31.55 20.06 -26.06
CA LEU A 755 -31.11 20.42 -24.71
C LEU A 755 -32.32 20.37 -23.78
N GLY A 756 -32.24 19.61 -22.69
CA GLY A 756 -33.30 19.41 -21.72
C GLY A 756 -32.92 19.95 -20.35
N VAL A 757 -33.87 20.59 -19.66
CA VAL A 757 -33.72 21.01 -18.27
C VAL A 757 -35.05 20.89 -17.54
N ALA A 758 -34.99 20.44 -16.29
CA ALA A 758 -36.16 20.37 -15.41
C ALA A 758 -36.27 21.65 -14.56
N HIS A 759 -37.46 22.23 -14.53
CA HIS A 759 -37.79 23.35 -13.62
C HIS A 759 -39.29 23.31 -13.31
N ASP A 760 -39.67 23.53 -12.04
CA ASP A 760 -41.05 23.42 -11.55
C ASP A 760 -41.77 22.12 -11.96
N ASP A 761 -41.02 21.01 -11.99
CA ASP A 761 -41.49 19.68 -12.43
C ASP A 761 -42.06 19.65 -13.87
N ARG A 762 -41.53 20.54 -14.72
CA ARG A 762 -41.80 20.57 -16.16
C ARG A 762 -40.50 20.40 -16.92
N TYR A 763 -40.60 19.78 -18.09
CA TYR A 763 -39.47 19.61 -18.99
C TYR A 763 -39.42 20.78 -19.96
N PHE A 764 -38.32 21.53 -19.93
CA PHE A 764 -37.99 22.54 -20.93
C PHE A 764 -37.03 21.93 -21.94
N GLY A 765 -37.43 21.85 -23.20
CA GLY A 765 -36.62 21.36 -24.31
C GLY A 765 -36.28 22.48 -25.27
N PHE A 766 -35.01 22.64 -25.63
CA PHE A 766 -34.55 23.56 -26.68
C PHE A 766 -33.96 22.76 -27.82
N TYR A 767 -34.32 23.09 -29.05
CA TYR A 767 -33.95 22.30 -30.23
C TYR A 767 -33.45 23.16 -31.38
N GLU A 768 -32.69 22.53 -32.27
CA GLU A 768 -32.27 23.08 -33.56
C GLU A 768 -32.63 22.06 -34.66
N LYS A 769 -33.61 22.41 -35.49
CA LYS A 769 -34.04 21.57 -36.61
C LYS A 769 -32.91 21.44 -37.63
N SER A 770 -32.94 20.41 -38.48
CA SER A 770 -31.93 20.19 -39.53
C SER A 770 -31.79 21.34 -40.53
N GLY A 771 -32.79 22.22 -40.64
CA GLY A 771 -32.75 23.45 -41.45
C GLY A 771 -32.19 24.68 -40.72
N GLY A 772 -31.69 24.55 -39.48
CA GLY A 772 -31.14 25.63 -38.67
C GLY A 772 -32.17 26.44 -37.87
N GLU A 773 -33.47 26.15 -38.01
CA GLU A 773 -34.51 26.79 -37.20
C GLU A 773 -34.38 26.36 -35.74
N ARG A 774 -34.33 27.34 -34.84
CA ARG A 774 -34.16 27.16 -33.39
C ARG A 774 -35.43 27.53 -32.65
N GLY A 775 -35.72 26.80 -31.57
CA GLY A 775 -36.86 27.10 -30.70
C GLY A 775 -36.81 26.27 -29.42
N GLY A 776 -37.90 26.31 -28.67
CA GLY A 776 -38.06 25.49 -27.47
C GLY A 776 -39.50 25.07 -27.24
N PHE A 777 -39.69 24.18 -26.28
CA PHE A 777 -40.99 23.75 -25.80
C PHE A 777 -40.97 23.49 -24.30
N ILE A 778 -42.14 23.58 -23.69
CA ILE A 778 -42.39 23.24 -22.30
C ILE A 778 -43.41 22.11 -22.29
N LEU A 779 -43.06 21.02 -21.62
CA LEU A 779 -43.93 19.86 -21.42
C LEU A 779 -44.26 19.73 -19.93
N ASP A 780 -45.55 19.83 -19.63
CA ASP A 780 -46.13 19.48 -18.33
C ASP A 780 -46.86 18.14 -18.46
N ALA A 781 -46.13 17.06 -18.18
CA ALA A 781 -46.59 15.68 -18.40
C ALA A 781 -47.49 15.13 -17.28
N ARG A 782 -47.74 15.91 -16.22
CA ARG A 782 -48.60 15.50 -15.10
C ARG A 782 -50.03 15.24 -15.59
N ALA A 783 -50.77 14.41 -14.86
CA ALA A 783 -52.14 14.02 -15.24
C ALA A 783 -53.07 15.23 -15.48
N ASN A 784 -52.93 16.29 -14.67
CA ASN A 784 -53.67 17.55 -14.82
C ASN A 784 -52.80 18.69 -15.38
N GLY A 785 -51.68 18.35 -16.02
CA GLY A 785 -50.78 19.32 -16.65
C GLY A 785 -51.40 19.92 -17.91
N PHE A 786 -50.91 21.10 -18.30
CA PHE A 786 -51.37 21.77 -19.51
C PHE A 786 -50.89 21.07 -20.80
N GLY A 787 -50.01 20.07 -20.72
CA GLY A 787 -49.47 19.38 -21.89
C GLY A 787 -48.29 20.12 -22.53
N LEU A 788 -48.31 20.30 -23.85
CA LEU A 788 -47.18 20.83 -24.62
C LEU A 788 -47.43 22.29 -25.03
N VAL A 789 -46.43 23.17 -24.87
CA VAL A 789 -46.43 24.54 -25.38
C VAL A 789 -45.10 24.81 -26.07
N PHE A 790 -45.11 25.42 -27.26
CA PHE A 790 -43.87 25.90 -27.89
C PHE A 790 -43.50 27.29 -27.35
N ILE A 791 -42.21 27.58 -27.31
CA ILE A 791 -41.67 28.89 -26.99
C ILE A 791 -40.74 29.33 -28.12
N ASP A 792 -40.77 30.61 -28.45
CA ASP A 792 -39.92 31.23 -29.48
C ASP A 792 -38.55 31.64 -28.89
N LEU A 793 -38.05 30.86 -27.93
CA LEU A 793 -36.75 31.06 -27.30
C LEU A 793 -35.91 29.80 -27.45
N TRP A 794 -34.63 30.01 -27.76
CA TRP A 794 -33.63 28.97 -27.79
C TRP A 794 -32.50 29.31 -26.82
N ALA A 795 -32.09 28.33 -26.03
CA ALA A 795 -30.98 28.46 -25.09
C ALA A 795 -29.84 27.55 -25.52
N GLN A 796 -28.61 28.07 -25.48
CA GLN A 796 -27.40 27.31 -25.77
C GLN A 796 -27.06 26.35 -24.65
N ALA A 797 -27.30 26.74 -23.39
CA ALA A 797 -27.12 25.94 -22.19
C ALA A 797 -28.16 26.38 -21.14
N ALA A 798 -28.43 25.53 -20.15
CA ALA A 798 -29.38 25.83 -19.09
C ALA A 798 -28.90 25.27 -17.75
N PHE A 799 -29.29 25.92 -16.67
CA PHE A 799 -28.97 25.54 -15.30
C PHE A 799 -30.18 25.81 -14.40
N SER A 800 -30.63 24.79 -13.68
CA SER A 800 -31.71 24.91 -12.70
C SER A 800 -31.10 25.06 -11.31
N ASP A 801 -31.21 26.24 -10.71
CA ASP A 801 -30.69 26.50 -9.37
C ASP A 801 -31.72 26.09 -8.31
N ALA A 802 -31.51 24.93 -7.71
CA ALA A 802 -32.38 24.39 -6.66
C ALA A 802 -32.41 25.23 -5.37
N LEU A 803 -31.43 26.11 -5.14
CA LEU A 803 -31.38 26.93 -3.91
C LEU A 803 -32.20 28.21 -4.03
N SER A 804 -32.12 28.88 -5.17
CA SER A 804 -32.89 30.11 -5.43
C SER A 804 -34.20 29.88 -6.17
N ASP A 805 -34.45 28.63 -6.58
CA ASP A 805 -35.61 28.20 -7.36
C ASP A 805 -35.74 28.97 -8.68
N ARG A 806 -34.64 29.04 -9.44
CA ARG A 806 -34.55 29.80 -10.69
C ARG A 806 -34.05 28.93 -11.82
N LEU A 807 -34.73 29.01 -12.97
CA LEU A 807 -34.19 28.53 -14.23
C LEU A 807 -33.35 29.61 -14.90
N LEU A 808 -32.10 29.26 -15.18
CA LEU A 808 -31.11 30.12 -15.79
C LEU A 808 -30.74 29.57 -17.17
N LEU A 809 -30.72 30.44 -18.17
CA LEU A 809 -30.53 30.11 -19.57
C LEU A 809 -29.33 30.89 -20.10
N VAL A 810 -28.54 30.25 -20.96
CA VAL A 810 -27.49 30.94 -21.69
C VAL A 810 -28.02 31.31 -23.07
N ILE A 811 -28.11 32.61 -23.32
CA ILE A 811 -28.52 33.18 -24.60
C ILE A 811 -27.38 34.11 -24.99
N ASP A 812 -26.82 33.86 -26.18
CA ASP A 812 -25.59 34.46 -26.66
C ASP A 812 -24.44 34.30 -25.64
N ASP A 813 -23.92 35.40 -25.09
CA ASP A 813 -22.78 35.45 -24.17
C ASP A 813 -23.19 35.82 -22.73
N ALA A 814 -24.46 35.63 -22.38
CA ALA A 814 -24.98 36.04 -21.08
C ALA A 814 -25.89 34.99 -20.43
N VAL A 815 -25.96 35.07 -19.10
CA VAL A 815 -26.90 34.28 -18.29
C VAL A 815 -28.18 35.09 -18.09
N TRP A 816 -29.31 34.50 -18.45
CA TRP A 816 -30.65 35.05 -18.35
C TRP A 816 -31.50 34.22 -17.41
N GLN A 817 -32.23 34.86 -16.50
CA GLN A 817 -33.22 34.21 -15.66
C GLN A 817 -34.56 34.11 -16.41
N TRP A 818 -35.10 32.89 -16.54
CA TRP A 818 -36.47 32.64 -17.02
C TRP A 818 -37.49 33.37 -16.13
N GLU A 819 -38.48 34.02 -16.75
CA GLU A 819 -39.46 34.88 -16.05
C GLU A 819 -38.86 36.03 -15.22
N GLY A 820 -37.58 36.37 -15.39
CA GLY A 820 -36.89 37.36 -14.55
C GLY A 820 -37.22 38.83 -14.87
N GLY A 821 -37.78 39.11 -16.05
CA GLY A 821 -38.06 40.46 -16.54
C GLY A 821 -39.36 41.05 -16.01
N SER A 822 -39.53 42.36 -16.19
CA SER A 822 -40.75 43.09 -15.78
C SER A 822 -41.84 43.14 -16.86
N THR A 823 -41.49 42.88 -18.13
CA THR A 823 -42.41 42.90 -19.27
C THR A 823 -42.90 41.50 -19.63
N ARG A 824 -44.12 41.39 -20.17
CA ARG A 824 -44.71 40.13 -20.64
C ARG A 824 -44.30 39.80 -22.08
N ARG A 825 -44.22 38.51 -22.41
CA ARG A 825 -44.04 37.98 -23.76
C ARG A 825 -45.40 37.77 -24.42
N PRO A 826 -45.63 38.24 -25.64
CA PRO A 826 -46.88 37.98 -26.32
C PRO A 826 -47.04 36.48 -26.56
N TYR A 827 -48.23 35.96 -26.25
CA TYR A 827 -48.64 34.61 -26.59
C TYR A 827 -49.48 34.61 -27.86
N THR A 828 -49.56 33.43 -28.49
CA THR A 828 -50.59 33.09 -29.47
C THR A 828 -51.19 31.76 -29.08
N TRP A 829 -52.52 31.72 -28.93
CA TRP A 829 -53.28 30.51 -28.64
C TRP A 829 -54.42 30.38 -29.63
N ARG A 830 -54.50 29.26 -30.35
CA ARG A 830 -55.57 28.97 -31.31
C ARG A 830 -56.32 27.72 -30.88
N SER A 831 -57.64 27.82 -30.78
CA SER A 831 -58.53 26.73 -30.38
C SER A 831 -58.50 25.56 -31.34
N ARG A 832 -59.20 24.48 -30.98
CA ARG A 832 -59.65 23.45 -31.93
C ARG A 832 -60.49 24.00 -33.09
N LEU A 833 -60.67 23.17 -34.13
CA LEU A 833 -61.63 23.42 -35.21
C LEU A 833 -63.03 22.98 -34.78
N PHE A 834 -63.93 23.93 -34.57
CA PHE A 834 -65.34 23.65 -34.28
C PHE A 834 -66.10 23.34 -35.56
N GLN A 835 -66.46 22.07 -35.74
CA GLN A 835 -67.36 21.63 -36.82
C GLN A 835 -68.81 21.65 -36.34
N LEU A 836 -69.58 22.60 -36.85
CA LEU A 836 -70.99 22.79 -36.52
C LEU A 836 -71.88 21.90 -37.41
N PRO A 837 -73.05 21.45 -36.93
CA PRO A 837 -73.94 20.55 -37.68
C PRO A 837 -74.58 21.21 -38.92
N ARG A 838 -74.53 22.54 -39.01
CA ARG A 838 -74.99 23.36 -40.14
C ARG A 838 -74.08 24.58 -40.28
N PRO A 839 -74.03 25.21 -41.46
CA PRO A 839 -73.47 26.55 -41.57
C PRO A 839 -74.18 27.50 -40.61
N THR A 840 -73.41 28.15 -39.73
CA THR A 840 -73.89 29.09 -38.73
C THR A 840 -73.15 30.40 -38.92
N ALA A 841 -73.85 31.53 -38.79
CA ALA A 841 -73.24 32.84 -38.76
C ALA A 841 -73.40 33.41 -37.35
N PHE A 842 -72.30 33.43 -36.58
CA PHE A 842 -72.28 34.08 -35.27
C PHE A 842 -72.48 35.58 -35.42
N ALA A 843 -73.33 36.17 -34.58
CA ALA A 843 -73.64 37.60 -34.62
C ALA A 843 -72.96 38.39 -33.51
N CYS A 844 -72.53 37.73 -32.44
CA CYS A 844 -71.97 38.38 -31.27
C CYS A 844 -70.88 37.53 -30.61
N ALA A 845 -70.02 38.22 -29.87
CA ALA A 845 -68.90 37.63 -29.15
C ALA A 845 -68.66 38.33 -27.82
N GLN A 846 -68.09 37.61 -26.85
CA GLN A 846 -67.60 38.15 -25.59
C GLN A 846 -66.26 37.49 -25.22
N VAL A 847 -65.33 38.29 -24.70
CA VAL A 847 -64.06 37.81 -24.17
C VAL A 847 -63.93 38.23 -22.71
N ARG A 848 -63.83 37.27 -21.79
CA ARG A 848 -63.61 37.52 -20.37
C ARG A 848 -62.12 37.41 -20.09
N ALA A 849 -61.53 38.49 -19.60
CA ALA A 849 -60.12 38.58 -19.27
C ALA A 849 -59.95 39.35 -17.95
N ALA A 850 -58.86 39.07 -17.23
CA ALA A 850 -58.52 39.78 -16.00
C ALA A 850 -58.03 41.21 -16.28
N ASP A 851 -57.43 41.42 -17.45
CA ASP A 851 -57.00 42.71 -17.97
C ASP A 851 -57.18 42.76 -19.50
N TYR A 852 -57.17 43.95 -20.09
CA TYR A 852 -57.39 44.20 -21.51
C TYR A 852 -56.33 45.15 -22.09
N GLU A 853 -55.13 45.14 -21.50
CA GLU A 853 -54.02 46.03 -21.89
C GLU A 853 -53.48 45.70 -23.30
N ASP A 854 -53.45 44.42 -23.65
CA ASP A 854 -52.97 43.92 -24.94
C ASP A 854 -53.61 42.55 -25.22
N LEU A 855 -54.73 42.59 -25.94
CA LEU A 855 -55.52 41.42 -26.30
C LEU A 855 -56.14 41.59 -27.69
N VAL A 856 -55.88 40.64 -28.57
CA VAL A 856 -56.48 40.56 -29.91
C VAL A 856 -57.21 39.23 -30.05
N LEU A 857 -58.49 39.32 -30.42
CA LEU A 857 -59.30 38.20 -30.87
C LEU A 857 -59.28 38.15 -32.39
N THR A 858 -58.90 37.00 -32.94
CA THR A 858 -59.03 36.69 -34.37
C THR A 858 -59.95 35.48 -34.53
N LEU A 859 -60.97 35.62 -35.38
CA LEU A 859 -61.87 34.53 -35.73
C LEU A 859 -61.56 34.03 -37.13
N LEU A 860 -61.44 32.71 -37.26
CA LEU A 860 -61.19 32.04 -38.51
C LEU A 860 -62.40 31.21 -38.92
N ALA A 861 -62.67 31.16 -40.22
CA ALA A 861 -63.68 30.31 -40.83
C ALA A 861 -63.00 29.49 -41.94
N ASP A 862 -63.13 28.16 -41.87
CA ASP A 862 -62.41 27.21 -42.73
C ASP A 862 -60.89 27.52 -42.87
N GLY A 863 -60.25 27.87 -41.74
CA GLY A 863 -58.82 28.17 -41.68
C GLY A 863 -58.40 29.55 -42.19
N GLN A 864 -59.34 30.40 -42.65
CA GLN A 864 -59.05 31.77 -43.10
C GLN A 864 -59.56 32.80 -42.08
N PRO A 865 -58.73 33.78 -41.66
CA PRO A 865 -59.19 34.84 -40.77
C PRO A 865 -60.22 35.72 -41.48
N TYR A 866 -61.39 35.92 -40.87
CA TYR A 866 -62.43 36.81 -41.41
C TYR A 866 -62.73 37.99 -40.48
N PHE A 867 -62.31 37.91 -39.21
CA PHE A 867 -62.47 38.98 -38.24
C PHE A 867 -61.25 39.05 -37.34
N SER A 868 -60.77 40.26 -37.07
CA SER A 868 -59.72 40.50 -36.07
C SER A 868 -59.99 41.83 -35.37
N ARG A 869 -59.94 41.83 -34.04
CA ARG A 869 -60.24 43.02 -33.23
C ARG A 869 -59.46 43.02 -31.92
N ALA A 870 -58.92 44.19 -31.58
CA ALA A 870 -58.40 44.46 -30.24
C ALA A 870 -59.57 44.51 -29.23
N ILE A 871 -59.46 43.73 -28.17
CA ILE A 871 -60.45 43.64 -27.10
C ILE A 871 -60.00 44.55 -25.95
N THR A 872 -60.85 45.53 -25.62
CA THR A 872 -60.52 46.60 -24.65
C THR A 872 -61.42 46.59 -23.42
N SER A 873 -62.43 45.73 -23.37
CA SER A 873 -63.30 45.54 -22.21
C SER A 873 -64.01 44.18 -22.24
N VAL A 874 -64.65 43.82 -21.12
CA VAL A 874 -65.50 42.62 -20.96
C VAL A 874 -66.84 42.72 -21.69
N THR A 875 -67.17 43.88 -22.24
CA THR A 875 -68.46 44.13 -22.88
C THR A 875 -68.58 43.29 -24.15
N GLU A 876 -69.67 42.54 -24.23
CA GLU A 876 -70.12 41.85 -25.44
C GLU A 876 -70.26 42.81 -26.64
N PHE A 877 -70.02 42.29 -27.84
CA PHE A 877 -70.06 43.10 -29.06
C PHE A 877 -70.59 42.32 -30.26
N VAL A 878 -71.10 43.07 -31.24
CA VAL A 878 -71.60 42.53 -32.50
C VAL A 878 -70.44 42.28 -33.47
N LEU A 879 -70.48 41.13 -34.15
CA LEU A 879 -69.58 40.81 -35.26
C LEU A 879 -70.08 41.50 -36.53
N PRO A 880 -69.28 42.39 -37.16
CA PRO A 880 -69.71 43.18 -38.31
C PRO A 880 -69.92 42.30 -39.56
N ASP A 881 -69.06 41.32 -39.76
CA ASP A 881 -69.07 40.41 -40.90
C ASP A 881 -69.64 39.05 -40.49
N ARG A 882 -70.82 38.73 -41.01
CA ARG A 882 -71.52 37.47 -40.76
C ARG A 882 -71.13 36.44 -41.81
N VAL A 883 -70.12 35.65 -41.50
CA VAL A 883 -69.71 34.53 -42.35
C VAL A 883 -70.47 33.29 -41.91
N ALA A 884 -71.35 32.77 -42.77
CA ALA A 884 -72.08 31.54 -42.50
C ALA A 884 -71.23 30.33 -42.91
N GLN A 885 -70.58 29.69 -41.94
CA GLN A 885 -69.71 28.54 -42.19
C GLN A 885 -69.92 27.41 -41.20
N ALA A 886 -69.43 26.21 -41.54
CA ALA A 886 -69.52 25.05 -40.66
C ALA A 886 -68.25 24.86 -39.80
N GLY A 887 -67.10 25.38 -40.25
CA GLY A 887 -65.83 25.31 -39.51
C GLY A 887 -65.43 26.67 -38.93
N PHE A 888 -65.25 26.74 -37.62
CA PHE A 888 -64.75 27.95 -36.93
C PHE A 888 -63.60 27.66 -35.99
N GLU A 889 -62.70 28.62 -35.86
CA GLU A 889 -61.61 28.62 -34.89
C GLU A 889 -61.48 30.01 -34.25
N VAL A 890 -60.96 30.02 -33.02
CA VAL A 890 -60.69 31.23 -32.26
C VAL A 890 -59.19 31.30 -32.02
N GLU A 891 -58.60 32.44 -32.32
CA GLU A 891 -57.24 32.77 -31.95
C GLU A 891 -57.22 33.97 -31.00
N LEU A 892 -56.44 33.83 -29.93
CA LEU A 892 -56.16 34.86 -28.94
C LEU A 892 -54.67 35.16 -28.99
N SER A 893 -54.32 36.44 -29.07
CA SER A 893 -52.93 36.89 -29.03
C SER A 893 -52.76 38.15 -28.20
N GLY A 894 -51.59 38.35 -27.62
CA GLY A 894 -51.27 39.48 -26.76
C GLY A 894 -50.65 39.06 -25.42
N THR A 895 -50.80 39.88 -24.40
CA THR A 895 -50.20 39.66 -23.06
C THR A 895 -51.19 39.71 -21.90
N SER A 896 -52.45 40.04 -22.19
CA SER A 896 -53.55 40.05 -21.21
C SER A 896 -53.95 38.65 -20.77
N ARG A 897 -54.36 38.48 -19.50
CA ARG A 897 -54.81 37.18 -18.97
C ARG A 897 -56.26 36.88 -19.36
N VAL A 898 -56.50 35.86 -20.17
CA VAL A 898 -57.84 35.50 -20.69
C VAL A 898 -58.41 34.29 -19.95
N GLN A 899 -59.67 34.42 -19.52
CA GLN A 899 -60.43 33.39 -18.81
C GLN A 899 -61.33 32.60 -19.76
N SER A 900 -62.06 33.29 -20.65
CA SER A 900 -62.92 32.63 -21.63
C SER A 900 -63.22 33.47 -22.87
N VAL A 901 -63.59 32.78 -23.95
CA VAL A 901 -64.17 33.35 -25.16
C VAL A 901 -65.51 32.71 -25.44
N GLU A 902 -66.49 33.50 -25.89
CA GLU A 902 -67.80 33.04 -26.29
C GLU A 902 -68.25 33.65 -27.61
N LEU A 903 -68.87 32.83 -28.47
CA LEU A 903 -69.50 33.23 -29.74
C LEU A 903 -70.94 32.70 -29.77
N ALA A 904 -71.88 33.54 -30.18
CA ALA A 904 -73.31 33.20 -30.22
C ALA A 904 -74.06 33.81 -31.41
N GLU A 905 -75.22 33.21 -31.74
CA GLU A 905 -76.12 33.71 -32.79
C GLU A 905 -76.90 34.94 -32.30
N GLU A 906 -77.20 35.01 -31.00
CA GLU A 906 -77.91 36.12 -30.36
C GLU A 906 -77.24 36.55 -29.04
N MET A 907 -77.31 37.85 -28.72
CA MET A 907 -76.61 38.42 -27.56
C MET A 907 -77.08 37.80 -26.22
N GLU A 908 -78.36 37.42 -26.13
CA GLU A 908 -78.96 36.79 -24.93
C GLU A 908 -78.37 35.40 -24.60
N GLU A 909 -77.66 34.79 -25.55
CA GLU A 909 -77.04 33.46 -25.37
C GLU A 909 -75.62 33.55 -24.75
N LEU A 910 -75.03 34.76 -24.73
CA LEU A 910 -73.76 35.04 -24.05
C LEU A 910 -73.98 35.07 -22.53
N GLY A 911 -73.16 34.38 -21.75
CA GLY A 911 -73.40 34.23 -20.31
C GLY A 911 -72.70 33.05 -19.68
#